data_AF-A0A2E9IWC8-F1
#
_entry.id   AF-A0A2E9IWC8-F1
#
_cell.length_a   1.000
_cell.length_b   1.000
_cell.length_c   1.000
_cell.angle_alpha   90.00
_cell.angle_beta   90.00
_cell.angle_gamma   90.00
#
_symmetry.space_group_name_H-M   'P 1'
#
loop_
_entity.id
_entity.type
_entity.pdbx_description
1 polymer ?
#
loop_
_entity_poly.entity_id
_entity_poly.type
_entity_poly.pdbx_seq_one_letter_code
_entity_poly.pdbx_strand_id
1 'polypeptide(L)'
;MSPNIQSLAKQVEDSLQSQGIALTMGGEPTFIPAQPDAPEWNNAAMGEQKLGYARRMTAELIREVYPGALTMQVFGKWYPGEPLPRWNCMLLHRQSGEPLWSDTARMLLDDVPGQNEPAAAGSLMQTVAEHLGLSDFVLPACEAEQRTPTGWVLPLDYVEGEWTSAQWPFSEEEPLQLFMGDSPVGLRLPLGDLDESTMRTALTIEVRKGALEIFVPPLDWVGFQALIAFFDATIAASAFSDIVFCGYAPKAAGDALLKFGLAADPGVLEINLPPAATWVEYDRFLRQCARAANAVGLQLTKRQLNGAIYGTGGGSHLAFGGPSLECNPFLLEPRRIVSVLRYWQHHPALSYLFTGQYVGPGSQAPRVDEGPMHSLYELEVACEGVQALSAAPEGELLDQFYRNLLTDSSGNAHRTEICFDKFCNPSAPNGKWGIIELRAFETFPQIETMSVIALFVRTIIARLFKAPFSEPLNRFGPLLHDRYFLPAFLWEDVQAICDDLAAHGLPFKAEWLEPVLSFRCPSVGRLEVPGGHVDLRQAFESFPLMAEESQGANTVRVVDNSSDRLQLTLSDSALSVEALLLVNGVQVPFELVNGQMICGLRYKCASAYPALHPHVPIQSPLEFEWVCKRSGETLQAARYHYWNPFGPVYEGRPQTSEGAAQRRADRWQIASDLIGRKPAQFEPKLAPEFRHTLDLRRQLRG
;
A
#
# COMPACT_ATOMS: atom_id res chain seq x y z
N MET A 1 17.49 -15.44 -5.59
CA MET A 1 16.23 -16.18 -5.85
C MET A 1 16.54 -17.55 -6.41
N SER A 2 15.64 -18.52 -6.25
CA SER A 2 15.88 -19.89 -6.74
C SER A 2 15.88 -19.92 -8.28
N PRO A 3 16.64 -20.85 -8.91
CA PRO A 3 16.65 -21.02 -10.37
C PRO A 3 15.25 -21.32 -10.94
N ASN A 4 14.39 -22.02 -10.18
CA ASN A 4 13.04 -22.36 -10.61
C ASN A 4 12.14 -21.11 -10.74
N ILE A 5 12.24 -20.16 -9.81
CA ILE A 5 11.49 -18.89 -9.86
C ILE A 5 11.91 -18.08 -11.09
N GLN A 6 13.22 -17.96 -11.34
CA GLN A 6 13.76 -17.26 -12.52
C GLN A 6 13.33 -17.93 -13.83
N SER A 7 13.31 -19.27 -13.87
CA SER A 7 12.82 -20.02 -15.02
C SER A 7 11.33 -19.77 -15.29
N LEU A 8 10.49 -19.75 -14.25
CA LEU A 8 9.07 -19.44 -14.43
C LEU A 8 8.87 -18.00 -14.91
N ALA A 9 9.60 -17.03 -14.32
CA ALA A 9 9.55 -15.64 -14.77
C ALA A 9 9.85 -15.53 -16.27
N LYS A 10 10.90 -16.20 -16.75
CA LYS A 10 11.19 -16.26 -18.18
C LYS A 10 10.03 -16.86 -19.00
N GLN A 11 9.42 -17.96 -18.54
CA GLN A 11 8.28 -18.57 -19.24
C GLN A 11 7.07 -17.63 -19.32
N VAL A 12 6.80 -16.86 -18.27
CA VAL A 12 5.75 -15.84 -18.25
C VAL A 12 6.02 -14.76 -19.30
N GLU A 13 7.25 -14.25 -19.36
CA GLU A 13 7.62 -13.24 -20.37
C GLU A 13 7.56 -13.81 -21.80
N ASP A 14 8.08 -15.02 -22.02
CA ASP A 14 8.00 -15.70 -23.33
C ASP A 14 6.52 -15.87 -23.77
N SER A 15 5.61 -16.20 -22.83
CA SER A 15 4.17 -16.34 -23.08
C SER A 15 3.52 -15.03 -23.51
N LEU A 16 3.80 -13.92 -22.81
CA LEU A 16 3.30 -12.59 -23.16
C LEU A 16 3.85 -12.12 -24.51
N GLN A 17 5.15 -12.29 -24.73
CA GLN A 17 5.82 -11.89 -25.97
C GLN A 17 5.29 -12.67 -27.18
N SER A 18 5.03 -13.98 -27.05
CA SER A 18 4.47 -14.80 -28.13
C SER A 18 3.08 -14.34 -28.60
N GLN A 19 2.37 -13.58 -27.77
CA GLN A 19 1.06 -13.00 -28.05
C GLN A 19 1.14 -11.53 -28.48
N GLY A 20 2.34 -10.95 -28.54
CA GLY A 20 2.54 -9.53 -28.83
C GLY A 20 2.02 -8.60 -27.72
N ILE A 21 1.97 -9.08 -26.47
CA ILE A 21 1.40 -8.32 -25.35
C ILE A 21 2.52 -7.61 -24.58
N ALA A 22 2.46 -6.28 -24.54
CA ALA A 22 3.32 -5.44 -23.71
C ALA A 22 2.63 -5.15 -22.35
N LEU A 23 2.82 -6.04 -21.38
CA LEU A 23 2.29 -5.87 -20.01
C LEU A 23 3.35 -5.28 -19.09
N THR A 24 3.14 -4.04 -18.65
CA THR A 24 3.97 -3.40 -17.62
C THR A 24 3.43 -3.69 -16.23
N MET A 25 4.31 -3.61 -15.24
CA MET A 25 3.94 -3.72 -13.83
C MET A 25 4.63 -2.65 -12.99
N GLY A 26 3.94 -2.14 -11.97
CA GLY A 26 4.45 -1.23 -10.96
C GLY A 26 4.19 -1.75 -9.56
N GLY A 27 4.74 -1.06 -8.56
CA GLY A 27 4.44 -1.34 -7.17
C GLY A 27 4.68 -0.16 -6.27
N GLU A 28 4.01 -0.19 -5.12
CA GLU A 28 4.01 0.88 -4.13
C GLU A 28 4.48 0.35 -2.76
N PRO A 29 5.70 -0.23 -2.61
CA PRO A 29 6.18 -0.68 -1.31
C PRO A 29 6.21 0.47 -0.30
N THR A 30 5.83 0.17 0.94
CA THR A 30 5.74 1.15 2.01
C THR A 30 6.74 0.86 3.12
N PHE A 31 7.21 1.91 3.79
CA PHE A 31 8.24 1.82 4.81
C PHE A 31 7.92 2.70 6.01
N ILE A 32 8.40 2.29 7.18
CA ILE A 32 8.25 3.01 8.44
C ILE A 32 9.57 2.98 9.22
N PRO A 33 9.81 3.93 10.15
CA PRO A 33 10.98 3.85 11.04
C PRO A 33 10.82 2.72 12.07
N ALA A 34 11.92 2.44 12.79
CA ALA A 34 11.96 1.47 13.89
C ALA A 34 10.89 1.74 14.99
N GLN A 35 10.66 3.02 15.27
CA GLN A 35 9.73 3.52 16.30
C GLN A 35 8.74 4.53 15.67
N PRO A 36 7.66 4.05 15.05
CA PRO A 36 6.67 4.88 14.36
C PRO A 36 5.65 5.47 15.34
N ASP A 37 6.09 6.24 16.33
CA ASP A 37 5.21 6.76 17.39
C ASP A 37 4.68 8.17 17.11
N ALA A 38 5.32 8.92 16.20
CA ALA A 38 4.83 10.23 15.78
C ALA A 38 3.53 10.13 14.95
N PRO A 39 2.68 11.17 14.93
CA PRO A 39 1.41 11.16 14.20
C PRO A 39 1.55 10.82 12.70
N GLU A 40 2.61 11.28 12.04
CA GLU A 40 2.89 11.01 10.62
C GLU A 40 3.09 9.52 10.29
N TRP A 41 3.40 8.70 11.30
CA TRP A 41 3.58 7.25 11.18
C TRP A 41 2.40 6.45 11.71
N ASN A 42 1.30 7.12 12.08
CA ASN A 42 0.06 6.46 12.52
C ASN A 42 -1.17 6.92 11.73
N ASN A 43 -1.39 8.24 11.58
CA ASN A 43 -2.62 8.78 10.98
C ASN A 43 -2.41 9.99 10.07
N ALA A 44 -1.40 10.82 10.31
CA ALA A 44 -1.11 11.98 9.47
C ALA A 44 -0.28 11.56 8.26
N ALA A 45 -0.47 12.24 7.13
CA ALA A 45 0.37 12.03 5.95
C ALA A 45 1.75 12.67 6.09
N MET A 46 1.80 13.83 6.76
CA MET A 46 2.97 14.70 6.84
C MET A 46 3.38 14.88 8.30
N GLY A 47 4.66 15.22 8.52
CA GLY A 47 5.22 15.54 9.82
C GLY A 47 6.69 15.91 9.70
N GLU A 48 7.35 16.04 10.84
CA GLU A 48 8.72 16.56 10.92
C GLU A 48 9.77 15.56 10.41
N GLN A 49 9.56 14.25 10.56
CA GLN A 49 10.64 13.28 10.32
C GLN A 49 10.61 12.68 8.92
N LYS A 50 9.43 12.54 8.30
CA LYS A 50 9.24 11.75 7.08
C LYS A 50 10.00 12.31 5.88
N LEU A 51 10.11 13.63 5.74
CA LEU A 51 10.84 14.26 4.64
C LEU A 51 12.34 13.96 4.71
N GLY A 52 12.93 14.01 5.92
CA GLY A 52 14.33 13.64 6.13
C GLY A 52 14.61 12.18 5.76
N TYR A 53 13.74 11.25 6.14
CA TYR A 53 13.84 9.86 5.70
C TYR A 53 13.77 9.71 4.18
N ALA A 54 12.83 10.40 3.52
CA ALA A 54 12.72 10.36 2.07
C ALA A 54 13.98 10.90 1.38
N ARG A 55 14.50 12.05 1.82
CA ARG A 55 15.72 12.65 1.25
C ARG A 55 16.95 11.77 1.43
N ARG A 56 17.16 11.22 2.63
CA ARG A 56 18.28 10.31 2.89
C ARG A 56 18.17 9.00 2.11
N MET A 57 16.97 8.43 2.01
CA MET A 57 16.75 7.22 1.21
C MET A 57 17.04 7.48 -0.27
N THR A 58 16.63 8.64 -0.79
CA THR A 58 16.98 9.08 -2.14
C THR A 58 18.49 9.25 -2.31
N ALA A 59 19.20 9.81 -1.33
CA ALA A 59 20.66 9.89 -1.34
C ALA A 59 21.32 8.53 -1.48
N GLU A 60 20.83 7.52 -0.74
CA GLU A 60 21.33 6.15 -0.81
C GLU A 60 21.08 5.51 -2.18
N LEU A 61 19.91 5.75 -2.80
CA LEU A 61 19.64 5.31 -4.17
C LEU A 61 20.59 5.94 -5.19
N ILE A 62 20.84 7.25 -5.09
CA ILE A 62 21.78 7.98 -5.95
C ILE A 62 23.19 7.41 -5.80
N ARG A 63 23.64 7.25 -4.55
CA ARG A 63 25.01 6.82 -4.21
C ARG A 63 25.33 5.40 -4.70
N GLU A 64 24.40 4.47 -4.54
CA GLU A 64 24.65 3.04 -4.78
C GLU A 64 24.19 2.54 -6.15
N VAL A 65 23.18 3.19 -6.74
CA VAL A 65 22.44 2.61 -7.88
C VAL A 65 22.34 3.56 -9.06
N TYR A 66 22.07 4.84 -8.80
CA TYR A 66 21.78 5.84 -9.83
C TYR A 66 22.71 7.07 -9.72
N PRO A 67 24.04 6.88 -9.84
CA PRO A 67 24.97 8.00 -9.82
C PRO A 67 24.65 8.97 -10.96
N GLY A 68 24.67 10.27 -10.67
CA GLY A 68 24.29 11.29 -11.63
C GLY A 68 22.77 11.58 -11.73
N ALA A 69 21.94 10.91 -10.92
CA ALA A 69 20.52 11.22 -10.83
C ALA A 69 20.28 12.57 -10.13
N LEU A 70 19.21 13.24 -10.54
CA LEU A 70 18.70 14.46 -9.93
C LEU A 70 17.60 14.10 -8.93
N THR A 71 17.58 14.73 -7.76
CA THR A 71 16.40 14.69 -6.88
C THR A 71 15.61 16.00 -6.95
N MET A 72 14.29 15.89 -6.85
CA MET A 72 13.39 17.03 -6.79
C MET A 72 12.28 16.81 -5.77
N GLN A 73 11.87 17.86 -5.07
CA GLN A 73 10.66 17.87 -4.26
C GLN A 73 9.48 18.40 -5.08
N VAL A 74 8.59 17.51 -5.51
CA VAL A 74 7.40 17.86 -6.30
C VAL A 74 6.13 17.75 -5.46
N PHE A 75 5.03 18.30 -5.98
CA PHE A 75 3.73 18.17 -5.36
C PHE A 75 3.17 16.75 -5.55
N GLY A 76 2.80 16.14 -4.43
CA GLY A 76 2.08 14.89 -4.36
C GLY A 76 0.57 15.09 -4.43
N LYS A 77 -0.17 14.11 -3.90
CA LYS A 77 -1.63 14.15 -3.86
C LYS A 77 -2.12 15.29 -2.96
N TRP A 78 -3.25 15.90 -3.34
CA TRP A 78 -3.96 16.90 -2.55
C TRP A 78 -5.39 16.44 -2.31
N TYR A 79 -5.74 16.19 -1.05
CA TYR A 79 -7.08 15.72 -0.70
C TYR A 79 -7.97 16.86 -0.18
N PRO A 80 -9.30 16.78 -0.39
CA PRO A 80 -10.25 17.75 0.16
C PRO A 80 -10.06 17.91 1.68
N GLY A 81 -9.95 19.16 2.13
CA GLY A 81 -9.76 19.51 3.55
C GLY A 81 -8.30 19.62 3.99
N GLU A 82 -7.32 19.24 3.16
CA GLU A 82 -5.90 19.51 3.43
C GLU A 82 -5.53 20.93 2.99
N PRO A 83 -4.81 21.71 3.83
CA PRO A 83 -4.48 23.11 3.52
C PRO A 83 -3.49 23.26 2.38
N LEU A 84 -2.63 22.26 2.16
CA LEU A 84 -1.59 22.24 1.12
C LEU A 84 -1.48 20.83 0.51
N PRO A 85 -1.04 20.72 -0.75
CA PRO A 85 -0.66 19.44 -1.33
C PRO A 85 0.47 18.79 -0.51
N ARG A 86 0.46 17.46 -0.45
CA ARG A 86 1.56 16.70 0.16
C ARG A 86 2.82 16.80 -0.71
N TRP A 87 3.99 16.47 -0.17
CA TRP A 87 5.22 16.40 -0.97
C TRP A 87 5.47 14.98 -1.51
N ASN A 88 6.20 14.92 -2.62
CA ASN A 88 6.81 13.71 -3.15
C ASN A 88 8.29 14.02 -3.48
N CYS A 89 9.21 13.28 -2.87
CA CYS A 89 10.62 13.35 -3.19
C CYS A 89 10.91 12.41 -4.37
N MET A 90 11.18 12.99 -5.53
CA MET A 90 11.31 12.27 -6.79
C MET A 90 12.78 12.15 -7.18
N LEU A 91 13.24 10.93 -7.45
CA LEU A 91 14.52 10.65 -8.09
C LEU A 91 14.33 10.54 -9.60
N LEU A 92 15.15 11.26 -10.35
CA LEU A 92 15.16 11.31 -11.82
C LEU A 92 16.49 10.83 -12.36
N HIS A 93 16.48 9.79 -13.20
CA HIS A 93 17.69 9.24 -13.82
C HIS A 93 17.47 8.98 -15.32
N ARG A 94 18.41 9.43 -16.18
CA ARG A 94 18.31 9.14 -17.61
C ARG A 94 18.50 7.65 -17.86
N GLN A 95 17.65 7.05 -18.69
CA GLN A 95 17.88 5.66 -19.09
C GLN A 95 19.17 5.47 -19.89
N SER A 96 19.70 6.53 -20.54
CA SER A 96 21.01 6.50 -21.20
C SER A 96 22.19 6.31 -20.22
N GLY A 97 21.99 6.56 -18.92
CA GLY A 97 23.05 6.57 -17.92
C GLY A 97 23.89 7.85 -17.88
N GLU A 98 23.60 8.82 -18.76
CA GLU A 98 24.22 10.15 -18.65
C GLU A 98 23.71 10.88 -17.40
N PRO A 99 24.59 11.63 -16.70
CA PRO A 99 24.18 12.36 -15.52
C PRO A 99 23.18 13.48 -15.89
N LEU A 100 22.11 13.61 -15.09
CA LEU A 100 21.31 14.82 -15.01
C LEU A 100 21.96 15.84 -14.09
N TRP A 101 22.63 15.37 -13.04
CA TRP A 101 23.27 16.21 -12.04
C TRP A 101 24.63 15.62 -11.68
N SER A 102 25.71 16.38 -11.87
CA SER A 102 27.07 15.84 -11.78
C SER A 102 27.62 15.80 -10.36
N ASP A 103 27.23 16.75 -9.48
CA ASP A 103 27.76 16.89 -8.13
C ASP A 103 26.66 16.80 -7.06
N THR A 104 26.27 15.57 -6.73
CA THR A 104 25.20 15.30 -5.76
C THR A 104 25.54 15.74 -4.33
N ALA A 105 26.83 15.99 -4.02
CA ALA A 105 27.25 16.50 -2.73
C ALA A 105 26.83 17.97 -2.50
N ARG A 106 26.46 18.69 -3.57
CA ARG A 106 25.88 20.04 -3.47
C ARG A 106 24.40 20.02 -3.09
N MET A 107 23.73 18.88 -3.13
CA MET A 107 22.31 18.78 -2.82
C MET A 107 22.07 18.62 -1.32
N LEU A 108 21.01 19.23 -0.81
CA LEU A 108 20.58 19.00 0.57
C LEU A 108 19.68 17.75 0.62
N LEU A 109 20.29 16.61 0.92
CA LEU A 109 19.63 15.29 0.93
C LEU A 109 19.32 14.77 2.34
N ASP A 110 19.16 15.67 3.30
CA ASP A 110 18.71 15.37 4.66
C ASP A 110 17.74 16.47 5.14
N ASP A 111 17.21 16.31 6.35
CA ASP A 111 16.43 17.32 7.05
C ASP A 111 17.29 18.05 8.08
N VAL A 112 18.31 18.75 7.58
CA VAL A 112 19.16 19.65 8.36
C VAL A 112 19.11 21.05 7.76
N PRO A 113 19.25 22.12 8.57
CA PRO A 113 19.38 23.47 8.02
C PRO A 113 20.56 23.56 7.05
N GLY A 114 20.36 24.23 5.93
CA GLY A 114 21.45 24.57 5.02
C GLY A 114 22.26 25.76 5.54
N GLN A 115 23.29 26.14 4.78
CA GLN A 115 24.27 27.15 5.20
C GLN A 115 24.23 28.43 4.34
N ASN A 116 23.24 28.57 3.46
CA ASN A 116 23.13 29.75 2.60
C ASN A 116 22.46 30.92 3.32
N GLU A 117 22.91 32.13 3.00
CA GLU A 117 22.30 33.40 3.41
C GLU A 117 21.27 33.87 2.36
N PRO A 118 20.22 34.63 2.73
CA PRO A 118 19.18 35.07 1.79
C PRO A 118 19.69 35.75 0.51
N ALA A 119 20.80 36.48 0.59
CA ALA A 119 21.41 37.15 -0.57
C ALA A 119 21.92 36.17 -1.66
N ALA A 120 22.14 34.90 -1.32
CA ALA A 120 22.56 33.87 -2.27
C ALA A 120 21.50 33.65 -3.37
N ALA A 121 20.21 33.71 -3.03
CA ALA A 121 19.12 33.53 -3.99
C ALA A 121 19.15 34.58 -5.09
N GLY A 122 19.31 35.86 -4.73
CA GLY A 122 19.39 36.96 -5.69
C GLY A 122 20.65 36.88 -6.55
N SER A 123 21.78 36.52 -5.93
CA SER A 123 23.05 36.34 -6.64
C SER A 123 22.96 35.22 -7.69
N LEU A 124 22.36 34.08 -7.34
CA LEU A 124 22.15 32.98 -8.27
C LEU A 124 21.14 33.36 -9.36
N MET A 125 20.00 33.98 -9.00
CA MET A 125 19.01 34.42 -9.99
C MET A 125 19.60 35.40 -11.00
N GLN A 126 20.37 36.38 -10.55
CA GLN A 126 21.03 37.34 -11.43
C GLN A 126 22.03 36.64 -12.35
N THR A 127 22.82 35.70 -11.83
CA THR A 127 23.73 34.88 -12.64
C THR A 127 22.98 34.11 -13.73
N VAL A 128 21.83 33.52 -13.39
CA VAL A 128 20.95 32.83 -14.35
C VAL A 128 20.48 33.80 -15.42
N ALA A 129 19.89 34.92 -15.01
CA ALA A 129 19.29 35.88 -15.93
C ALA A 129 20.33 36.51 -16.87
N GLU A 130 21.54 36.81 -16.39
CA GLU A 130 22.63 37.34 -17.22
C GLU A 130 23.07 36.35 -18.30
N HIS A 131 23.20 35.06 -17.96
CA HIS A 131 23.57 34.02 -18.93
C HIS A 131 22.47 33.79 -19.97
N LEU A 132 21.21 33.92 -19.58
CA LEU A 132 20.06 33.79 -20.48
C LEU A 132 19.77 35.08 -21.28
N GLY A 133 20.40 36.20 -20.95
CA GLY A 133 20.10 37.51 -21.54
C GLY A 133 18.74 38.09 -21.10
N LEU A 134 18.29 37.73 -19.90
CA LEU A 134 16.95 38.04 -19.36
C LEU A 134 17.00 38.87 -18.06
N SER A 135 18.10 39.58 -17.79
CA SER A 135 18.27 40.37 -16.56
C SER A 135 17.15 41.40 -16.33
N ASP A 136 16.62 41.99 -17.40
CA ASP A 136 15.54 43.00 -17.33
C ASP A 136 14.18 42.44 -16.90
N PHE A 137 14.06 41.11 -16.72
CA PHE A 137 12.83 40.42 -16.34
C PHE A 137 12.85 39.86 -14.91
N VAL A 138 13.96 40.05 -14.19
CA VAL A 138 14.10 39.57 -12.80
C VAL A 138 13.31 40.46 -11.86
N LEU A 139 12.50 39.84 -11.00
CA LEU A 139 11.65 40.54 -10.04
C LEU A 139 11.93 40.08 -8.61
N PRO A 140 12.08 41.00 -7.64
CA PRO A 140 12.05 40.65 -6.23
C PRO A 140 10.62 40.27 -5.81
N ALA A 141 10.50 39.21 -5.01
CA ALA A 141 9.25 38.80 -4.40
C ALA A 141 9.30 38.96 -2.89
N CYS A 142 8.28 39.62 -2.33
CA CYS A 142 8.23 40.01 -0.92
C CYS A 142 7.01 39.41 -0.21
N GLU A 143 7.14 39.16 1.08
CA GLU A 143 6.02 38.80 1.96
C GLU A 143 5.48 40.02 2.72
N ALA A 144 4.19 40.29 2.58
CA ALA A 144 3.46 41.33 3.33
C ALA A 144 4.13 42.73 3.26
N GLU A 145 4.07 43.52 4.34
CA GLU A 145 4.66 44.87 4.41
C GLU A 145 6.21 44.88 4.36
N GLN A 146 6.86 43.72 4.23
CA GLN A 146 8.31 43.66 4.13
C GLN A 146 8.76 44.14 2.76
N ARG A 147 9.75 45.04 2.72
CA ARG A 147 10.40 45.49 1.48
C ARG A 147 11.65 44.69 1.12
N THR A 148 12.06 43.75 1.98
CA THR A 148 13.22 42.91 1.72
C THR A 148 12.76 41.69 0.92
N PRO A 149 13.36 41.38 -0.24
CA PRO A 149 12.97 40.22 -1.04
C PRO A 149 13.15 38.94 -0.25
N THR A 150 12.08 38.15 -0.17
CA THR A 150 12.08 36.79 0.40
C THR A 150 12.50 35.76 -0.65
N GLY A 151 12.27 36.07 -1.94
CA GLY A 151 12.73 35.28 -3.07
C GLY A 151 12.82 36.12 -4.35
N TRP A 152 13.24 35.46 -5.42
CA TRP A 152 13.44 36.08 -6.73
C TRP A 152 12.69 35.30 -7.79
N VAL A 153 12.12 36.01 -8.74
CA VAL A 153 11.21 35.48 -9.77
C VAL A 153 11.73 35.88 -11.14
N LEU A 154 11.80 34.93 -12.05
CA LEU A 154 12.06 35.14 -13.47
C LEU A 154 10.94 34.46 -14.26
N PRO A 155 10.02 35.21 -14.88
CA PRO A 155 9.07 34.66 -15.85
C PRO A 155 9.87 33.90 -16.92
N LEU A 156 9.63 32.61 -17.06
CA LEU A 156 10.49 31.75 -17.87
C LEU A 156 9.69 30.63 -18.52
N ASP A 157 9.91 30.46 -19.81
CA ASP A 157 9.44 29.31 -20.59
C ASP A 157 10.49 28.92 -21.63
N TYR A 158 10.34 27.72 -22.19
CA TYR A 158 11.22 27.19 -23.23
C TYR A 158 10.40 26.76 -24.43
N VAL A 159 10.45 27.56 -25.49
CA VAL A 159 9.59 27.41 -26.68
C VAL A 159 10.48 27.28 -27.90
N GLU A 160 10.25 26.24 -28.71
CA GLU A 160 10.96 25.99 -29.98
C GLU A 160 12.50 25.98 -29.86
N GLY A 161 13.05 25.62 -28.68
CA GLY A 161 14.49 25.56 -28.45
C GLY A 161 15.10 26.84 -27.87
N GLU A 162 14.29 27.87 -27.60
CA GLU A 162 14.75 29.16 -27.11
C GLU A 162 14.11 29.51 -25.75
N TRP A 163 14.89 30.19 -24.89
CA TRP A 163 14.38 30.75 -23.64
C TRP A 163 13.56 31.99 -23.93
N THR A 164 12.35 32.05 -23.37
CA THR A 164 11.45 33.19 -23.51
C THR A 164 11.03 33.71 -22.15
N SER A 165 10.74 35.00 -22.07
CA SER A 165 10.29 35.67 -20.85
C SER A 165 9.20 36.70 -21.16
N ALA A 166 8.57 37.23 -20.12
CA ALA A 166 7.53 38.23 -20.21
C ALA A 166 7.71 39.29 -19.12
N GLN A 167 7.42 40.55 -19.46
CA GLN A 167 7.33 41.61 -18.46
C GLN A 167 6.06 41.42 -17.64
N TRP A 168 6.21 41.24 -16.33
CA TRP A 168 5.09 41.28 -15.39
C TRP A 168 4.92 42.70 -14.85
N PRO A 169 3.71 43.13 -14.48
CA PRO A 169 3.41 44.52 -14.13
C PRO A 169 3.83 44.87 -12.68
N PHE A 170 5.02 44.44 -12.26
CA PHE A 170 5.58 44.69 -10.92
C PHE A 170 6.89 45.47 -11.04
N SER A 171 7.24 46.23 -9.99
CA SER A 171 8.44 47.07 -9.99
C SER A 171 9.11 47.08 -8.61
N GLU A 172 10.26 47.73 -8.45
CA GLU A 172 10.86 47.94 -7.12
C GLU A 172 9.97 48.81 -6.21
N GLU A 173 9.18 49.73 -6.78
CA GLU A 173 8.26 50.60 -6.02
C GLU A 173 6.98 49.85 -5.61
N GLU A 174 6.52 48.94 -6.46
CA GLU A 174 5.37 48.05 -6.24
C GLU A 174 5.81 46.58 -6.45
N PRO A 175 6.49 45.98 -5.46
CA PRO A 175 7.08 44.66 -5.61
C PRO A 175 6.02 43.56 -5.62
N LEU A 176 6.35 42.44 -6.25
CA LEU A 176 5.50 41.25 -6.31
C LEU A 176 5.21 40.77 -4.87
N GLN A 177 3.93 40.78 -4.51
CA GLN A 177 3.46 40.35 -3.19
C GLN A 177 3.12 38.86 -3.21
N LEU A 178 3.76 38.10 -2.33
CA LEU A 178 3.51 36.67 -2.20
C LEU A 178 2.30 36.40 -1.30
N PHE A 179 1.56 35.34 -1.62
CA PHE A 179 0.64 34.76 -0.66
C PHE A 179 1.39 34.27 0.58
N MET A 180 0.77 34.45 1.76
CA MET A 180 1.34 34.01 3.03
C MET A 180 1.40 32.49 3.12
N GLY A 181 2.50 31.95 3.65
CA GLY A 181 2.64 30.53 4.00
C GLY A 181 4.05 29.98 3.79
N ASP A 182 4.26 28.75 4.24
CA ASP A 182 5.58 28.11 4.28
C ASP A 182 5.94 27.31 3.00
N SER A 183 5.13 27.45 1.94
CA SER A 183 5.39 26.81 0.65
C SER A 183 6.49 27.51 -0.14
N PRO A 184 7.12 26.85 -1.12
CA PRO A 184 8.07 27.51 -2.01
C PRO A 184 7.50 28.75 -2.69
N VAL A 185 8.32 29.78 -2.92
CA VAL A 185 7.94 31.04 -3.56
C VAL A 185 7.15 30.83 -4.85
N GLY A 186 7.56 29.89 -5.70
CA GLY A 186 6.88 29.56 -6.96
C GLY A 186 5.40 29.14 -6.82
N LEU A 187 4.97 28.66 -5.65
CA LEU A 187 3.56 28.38 -5.36
C LEU A 187 2.77 29.55 -4.77
N ARG A 188 3.48 30.55 -4.27
CA ARG A 188 2.89 31.69 -3.56
C ARG A 188 2.76 32.89 -4.49
N LEU A 189 3.13 32.74 -5.76
CA LEU A 189 2.99 33.77 -6.78
C LEU A 189 1.52 34.11 -7.02
N PRO A 190 1.14 35.39 -7.09
CA PRO A 190 -0.22 35.85 -7.36
C PRO A 190 -0.53 35.77 -8.87
N LEU A 191 -0.40 34.57 -9.47
CA LEU A 191 -0.57 34.38 -10.92
C LEU A 191 -1.96 34.78 -11.44
N GLY A 192 -2.96 34.84 -10.56
CA GLY A 192 -4.31 35.30 -10.88
C GLY A 192 -4.44 36.81 -11.08
N ASP A 193 -3.48 37.59 -10.57
CA ASP A 193 -3.45 39.06 -10.72
C ASP A 193 -2.83 39.48 -12.07
N LEU A 194 -2.22 38.54 -12.78
CA LEU A 194 -1.69 38.74 -14.13
C LEU A 194 -2.81 38.65 -15.16
N ASP A 195 -2.75 39.49 -16.19
CA ASP A 195 -3.62 39.37 -17.36
C ASP A 195 -3.58 37.96 -17.96
N GLU A 196 -4.70 37.47 -18.50
CA GLU A 196 -4.80 36.12 -19.08
C GLU A 196 -3.83 35.89 -20.24
N SER A 197 -3.45 36.95 -20.97
CA SER A 197 -2.47 36.87 -22.07
C SER A 197 -1.01 36.86 -21.62
N THR A 198 -0.74 37.09 -20.33
CA THR A 198 0.61 37.14 -19.78
C THR A 198 1.10 35.74 -19.44
N MET A 199 2.37 35.45 -19.71
CA MET A 199 3.02 34.20 -19.31
C MET A 199 2.90 34.00 -17.79
N ARG A 200 2.38 32.84 -17.36
CA ARG A 200 2.19 32.50 -15.93
C ARG A 200 3.15 31.41 -15.44
N THR A 201 4.23 31.17 -16.16
CA THR A 201 5.32 30.26 -15.78
C THR A 201 6.53 31.07 -15.32
N ALA A 202 7.16 30.65 -14.23
CA ALA A 202 8.32 31.34 -13.69
C ALA A 202 9.27 30.38 -12.98
N LEU A 203 10.57 30.61 -13.19
CA LEU A 203 11.64 30.10 -12.34
C LEU A 203 11.69 30.97 -11.09
N THR A 204 11.75 30.36 -9.90
CA THR A 204 11.95 31.12 -8.67
C THR A 204 13.08 30.55 -7.84
N ILE A 205 13.81 31.42 -7.16
CA ILE A 205 14.90 31.04 -6.27
C ILE A 205 14.73 31.74 -4.92
N GLU A 206 14.84 30.99 -3.83
CA GLU A 206 14.82 31.52 -2.47
C GLU A 206 15.80 30.76 -1.58
N VAL A 207 16.09 31.31 -0.39
CA VAL A 207 16.77 30.56 0.67
C VAL A 207 15.77 30.29 1.78
N ARG A 208 15.43 29.01 1.99
CA ARG A 208 14.49 28.59 3.04
C ARG A 208 15.19 27.66 4.02
N LYS A 209 15.22 28.06 5.30
CA LYS A 209 15.96 27.35 6.37
C LYS A 209 17.42 27.06 5.98
N GLY A 210 18.05 28.02 5.29
CA GLY A 210 19.44 27.93 4.80
C GLY A 210 19.65 27.06 3.55
N ALA A 211 18.62 26.35 3.07
CA ALA A 211 18.67 25.62 1.80
C ALA A 211 18.42 26.58 0.63
N LEU A 212 19.21 26.47 -0.44
CA LEU A 212 19.00 27.24 -1.66
C LEU A 212 18.00 26.50 -2.55
N GLU A 213 16.76 26.97 -2.57
CA GLU A 213 15.67 26.30 -3.26
C GLU A 213 15.46 26.87 -4.66
N ILE A 214 15.46 25.98 -5.65
CA ILE A 214 15.27 26.31 -7.07
C ILE A 214 13.95 25.67 -7.50
N PHE A 215 12.92 26.51 -7.66
CA PHE A 215 11.61 26.09 -8.12
C PHE A 215 11.58 26.03 -9.65
N VAL A 216 11.54 24.82 -10.18
CA VAL A 216 11.51 24.55 -11.62
C VAL A 216 10.09 24.76 -12.16
N PRO A 217 9.88 25.64 -13.17
CA PRO A 217 8.59 25.83 -13.79
C PRO A 217 8.14 24.60 -14.59
N PRO A 218 6.85 24.51 -14.99
CA PRO A 218 6.39 23.44 -15.86
C PRO A 218 7.05 23.50 -17.24
N LEU A 219 8.05 22.66 -17.47
CA LEU A 219 8.77 22.55 -18.75
C LEU A 219 8.52 21.19 -19.41
N ASP A 220 8.66 21.15 -20.74
CA ASP A 220 8.83 19.89 -21.45
C ASP A 220 10.20 19.27 -21.17
N TRP A 221 10.44 18.07 -21.70
CA TRP A 221 11.69 17.35 -21.43
C TRP A 221 12.92 18.10 -21.94
N VAL A 222 12.84 18.76 -23.11
CA VAL A 222 13.98 19.45 -23.72
C VAL A 222 14.33 20.70 -22.91
N GLY A 223 13.34 21.53 -22.58
CA GLY A 223 13.54 22.72 -21.76
C GLY A 223 14.01 22.37 -20.35
N PHE A 224 13.47 21.32 -19.76
CA PHE A 224 13.93 20.82 -18.47
C PHE A 224 15.41 20.39 -18.52
N GLN A 225 15.81 19.62 -19.53
CA GLN A 225 17.21 19.21 -19.69
C GLN A 225 18.13 20.42 -19.85
N ALA A 226 17.74 21.41 -20.65
CA ALA A 226 18.49 22.64 -20.84
C ALA A 226 18.65 23.42 -19.51
N LEU A 227 17.57 23.55 -18.73
CA LEU A 227 17.60 24.24 -17.43
C LEU A 227 18.50 23.52 -16.42
N ILE A 228 18.35 22.20 -16.29
CA ILE A 228 19.13 21.42 -15.33
C ILE A 228 20.61 21.42 -15.72
N ALA A 229 20.94 21.26 -17.01
CA ALA A 229 22.33 21.33 -17.47
C ALA A 229 22.95 22.72 -17.21
N PHE A 230 22.16 23.78 -17.38
CA PHE A 230 22.58 25.14 -17.05
C PHE A 230 22.90 25.28 -15.55
N PHE A 231 22.01 24.80 -14.67
CA PHE A 231 22.24 24.84 -13.23
C PHE A 231 23.42 23.98 -12.80
N ASP A 232 23.59 22.80 -13.39
CA ASP A 232 24.70 21.89 -13.10
C ASP A 232 26.05 22.60 -13.39
N ALA A 233 26.19 23.21 -14.57
CA ALA A 233 27.38 23.97 -14.94
C ALA A 233 27.60 25.20 -14.04
N THR A 234 26.54 25.96 -13.76
CA THR A 234 26.61 27.18 -12.94
C THR A 234 26.99 26.87 -11.50
N ILE A 235 26.37 25.86 -10.90
CA ILE A 235 26.61 25.48 -9.51
C ILE A 235 28.00 24.85 -9.37
N ALA A 236 28.43 24.02 -10.32
CA ALA A 236 29.78 23.45 -10.32
C ALA A 236 30.88 24.52 -10.37
N ALA A 237 30.63 25.65 -11.04
CA ALA A 237 31.55 26.78 -11.12
C ALA A 237 31.45 27.76 -9.93
N SER A 238 30.59 27.47 -8.93
CA SER A 238 30.27 28.38 -7.83
C SER A 238 30.63 27.80 -6.46
N ALA A 239 30.36 28.58 -5.41
CA ALA A 239 30.43 28.12 -4.02
C ALA A 239 29.09 27.63 -3.47
N PHE A 240 27.99 27.71 -4.25
CA PHE A 240 26.66 27.35 -3.76
C PHE A 240 26.58 25.87 -3.38
N SER A 241 25.88 25.57 -2.29
CA SER A 241 25.63 24.24 -1.77
C SER A 241 24.24 24.17 -1.13
N ASP A 242 23.89 23.03 -0.53
CA ASP A 242 22.59 22.80 0.10
C ASP A 242 21.41 23.09 -0.85
N ILE A 243 21.57 22.67 -2.10
CA ILE A 243 20.62 22.90 -3.19
C ILE A 243 19.42 21.97 -3.04
N VAL A 244 18.22 22.53 -3.19
CA VAL A 244 16.97 21.77 -3.29
C VAL A 244 16.24 22.18 -4.56
N PHE A 245 16.10 21.26 -5.51
CA PHE A 245 15.18 21.47 -6.62
C PHE A 245 13.76 21.13 -6.19
N CYS A 246 12.82 22.00 -6.52
CA CYS A 246 11.39 21.79 -6.25
C CYS A 246 10.55 22.23 -7.46
N GLY A 247 9.22 22.09 -7.37
CA GLY A 247 8.30 22.52 -8.43
C GLY A 247 7.81 21.39 -9.31
N TYR A 248 7.94 21.52 -10.63
CA TYR A 248 7.31 20.63 -11.60
C TYR A 248 8.30 19.64 -12.22
N ALA A 249 7.89 18.36 -12.29
CA ALA A 249 8.59 17.35 -13.07
C ALA A 249 8.44 17.61 -14.59
N PRO A 250 9.40 17.19 -15.42
CA PRO A 250 9.31 17.40 -16.88
C PRO A 250 8.12 16.67 -17.49
N LYS A 251 7.42 17.36 -18.40
CA LYS A 251 6.41 16.76 -19.28
C LYS A 251 7.09 16.04 -20.45
N ALA A 252 6.38 15.08 -21.05
CA ALA A 252 6.79 14.41 -22.29
C ALA A 252 8.16 13.71 -22.29
N ALA A 253 8.72 13.36 -21.11
CA ALA A 253 10.00 12.64 -21.03
C ALA A 253 9.90 11.17 -21.48
N GLY A 254 8.70 10.57 -21.44
CA GLY A 254 8.47 9.17 -21.81
C GLY A 254 9.44 8.20 -21.12
N ASP A 255 9.91 7.21 -21.87
CA ASP A 255 10.87 6.20 -21.41
C ASP A 255 12.30 6.73 -21.29
N ALA A 256 12.60 7.96 -21.70
CA ALA A 256 13.95 8.50 -21.56
C ALA A 256 14.35 8.71 -20.08
N LEU A 257 13.36 8.77 -19.19
CA LEU A 257 13.52 9.16 -17.80
C LEU A 257 12.95 8.10 -16.85
N LEU A 258 13.83 7.46 -16.09
CA LEU A 258 13.46 6.60 -14.98
C LEU A 258 13.11 7.46 -13.75
N LYS A 259 12.00 7.14 -13.08
CA LYS A 259 11.45 7.91 -11.96
C LYS A 259 11.13 7.03 -10.77
N PHE A 260 11.67 7.35 -9.60
CA PHE A 260 11.15 6.87 -8.31
C PHE A 260 10.44 8.02 -7.61
N GLY A 261 9.27 7.78 -7.03
CA GLY A 261 8.56 8.77 -6.24
C GLY A 261 8.42 8.35 -4.78
N LEU A 262 9.04 9.07 -3.85
CA LEU A 262 8.93 8.82 -2.41
C LEU A 262 7.87 9.77 -1.85
N ALA A 263 6.66 9.24 -1.65
CA ALA A 263 5.47 9.99 -1.30
C ALA A 263 5.13 9.90 0.20
N ALA A 264 4.72 11.04 0.74
CA ALA A 264 4.19 11.12 2.10
C ALA A 264 2.73 10.64 2.14
N ASP A 265 2.50 9.44 2.65
CA ASP A 265 1.15 8.88 2.81
C ASP A 265 0.81 8.61 4.29
N PRO A 266 -0.49 8.53 4.67
CA PRO A 266 -0.88 8.40 6.06
C PRO A 266 -0.27 7.16 6.70
N GLY A 267 0.52 7.37 7.76
CA GLY A 267 1.14 6.29 8.51
C GLY A 267 2.41 5.66 7.90
N VAL A 268 2.77 5.99 6.65
CA VAL A 268 3.89 5.36 5.94
C VAL A 268 4.67 6.34 5.06
N LEU A 269 5.88 5.96 4.67
CA LEU A 269 6.54 6.48 3.48
C LEU A 269 6.29 5.49 2.34
N GLU A 270 5.56 5.92 1.31
CA GLU A 270 5.23 5.09 0.14
C GLU A 270 6.22 5.35 -0.99
N ILE A 271 6.72 4.31 -1.64
CA ILE A 271 7.64 4.43 -2.77
C ILE A 271 6.95 3.97 -4.04
N ASN A 272 6.69 4.88 -4.95
CA ASN A 272 6.21 4.60 -6.30
C ASN A 272 7.41 4.13 -7.14
N LEU A 273 7.45 2.84 -7.46
CA LEU A 273 8.50 2.26 -8.29
C LEU A 273 8.32 2.66 -9.77
N PRO A 274 9.41 2.75 -10.56
CA PRO A 274 9.30 2.90 -12.00
C PRO A 274 8.48 1.75 -12.60
N PRO A 275 7.71 2.01 -13.67
CA PRO A 275 7.09 0.94 -14.44
C PRO A 275 8.16 -0.03 -14.94
N ALA A 276 7.95 -1.32 -14.68
CA ALA A 276 8.82 -2.40 -15.11
C ALA A 276 8.18 -3.14 -16.29
N ALA A 277 8.96 -3.41 -17.33
CA ALA A 277 8.50 -4.18 -18.48
C ALA A 277 8.41 -5.69 -18.17
N THR A 278 9.23 -6.16 -17.22
CA THR A 278 9.31 -7.57 -16.81
C THR A 278 9.33 -7.70 -15.30
N TRP A 279 9.01 -8.89 -14.81
CA TRP A 279 9.14 -9.15 -13.37
C TRP A 279 10.59 -9.03 -12.86
N VAL A 280 11.59 -9.42 -13.66
CA VAL A 280 13.01 -9.32 -13.27
C VAL A 280 13.42 -7.88 -13.00
N GLU A 281 12.92 -6.96 -13.82
CA GLU A 281 13.13 -5.52 -13.64
C GLU A 281 12.41 -5.00 -12.39
N TYR A 282 11.17 -5.43 -12.15
CA TYR A 282 10.42 -5.10 -10.94
C TYR A 282 11.17 -5.58 -9.68
N ASP A 283 11.62 -6.84 -9.64
CA ASP A 283 12.40 -7.41 -8.53
C ASP A 283 13.67 -6.59 -8.26
N ARG A 284 14.36 -6.15 -9.33
CA ARG A 284 15.54 -5.29 -9.22
C ARG A 284 15.20 -3.96 -8.54
N PHE A 285 14.17 -3.25 -9.01
CA PHE A 285 13.77 -1.96 -8.42
C PHE A 285 13.36 -2.12 -6.96
N LEU A 286 12.55 -3.14 -6.68
CA LEU A 286 12.07 -3.43 -5.33
C LEU A 286 13.23 -3.69 -4.35
N ARG A 287 14.25 -4.47 -4.77
CA ARG A 287 15.47 -4.73 -3.97
C ARG A 287 16.32 -3.50 -3.77
N GLN A 288 16.46 -2.65 -4.79
CA GLN A 288 17.21 -1.40 -4.68
C GLN A 288 16.56 -0.48 -3.65
N CYS A 289 15.24 -0.31 -3.71
CA CYS A 289 14.48 0.45 -2.72
C CYS A 289 14.62 -0.11 -1.30
N ALA A 290 14.47 -1.43 -1.13
CA ALA A 290 14.58 -2.03 0.20
C ALA A 290 15.98 -1.85 0.81
N ARG A 291 17.05 -1.94 0.00
CA ARG A 291 18.42 -1.67 0.48
C ARG A 291 18.61 -0.22 0.91
N ALA A 292 18.16 0.73 0.10
CA ALA A 292 18.25 2.15 0.42
C ALA A 292 17.42 2.52 1.67
N ALA A 293 16.22 1.97 1.80
CA ALA A 293 15.37 2.16 2.98
C ALA A 293 16.05 1.63 4.26
N ASN A 294 16.60 0.41 4.21
CA ASN A 294 17.29 -0.18 5.35
C ASN A 294 18.54 0.62 5.76
N ALA A 295 19.29 1.16 4.79
CA ALA A 295 20.48 1.98 5.05
C ALA A 295 20.17 3.24 5.89
N VAL A 296 18.94 3.74 5.82
CA VAL A 296 18.48 4.90 6.60
C VAL A 296 17.62 4.53 7.80
N GLY A 297 17.53 3.25 8.18
CA GLY A 297 16.79 2.79 9.35
C GLY A 297 15.28 2.61 9.17
N LEU A 298 14.80 2.58 7.92
CA LEU A 298 13.42 2.23 7.60
C LEU A 298 13.24 0.70 7.48
N GLN A 299 12.05 0.21 7.78
CA GLN A 299 11.68 -1.21 7.83
C GLN A 299 10.29 -1.47 7.23
N LEU A 300 10.00 -2.74 6.95
CA LEU A 300 8.77 -3.22 6.27
C LEU A 300 7.67 -3.70 7.23
N THR A 301 7.93 -3.73 8.54
CA THR A 301 7.00 -4.32 9.52
C THR A 301 6.89 -3.48 10.76
N LYS A 302 5.71 -3.48 11.38
CA LYS A 302 5.46 -2.86 12.68
C LYS A 302 5.18 -3.90 13.75
N ARG A 303 5.59 -3.59 14.97
CA ARG A 303 5.34 -4.41 16.17
C ARG A 303 4.09 -3.90 16.90
N GLN A 304 3.20 -4.82 17.26
CA GLN A 304 1.99 -4.54 18.02
C GLN A 304 2.20 -4.68 19.52
N LEU A 305 1.28 -4.09 20.30
CA LEU A 305 1.29 -4.15 21.77
C LEU A 305 1.36 -5.60 22.29
N ASN A 306 0.58 -6.51 21.72
CA ASN A 306 0.55 -7.93 22.12
C ASN A 306 1.72 -8.77 21.55
N GLY A 307 2.72 -8.13 20.94
CA GLY A 307 3.85 -8.79 20.31
C GLY A 307 3.60 -9.27 18.88
N ALA A 308 2.39 -9.14 18.32
CA ALA A 308 2.16 -9.46 16.91
C ALA A 308 3.01 -8.57 15.97
N ILE A 309 3.36 -9.10 14.81
CA ILE A 309 4.11 -8.36 13.78
C ILE A 309 3.22 -8.29 12.55
N TYR A 310 2.96 -7.08 12.07
CA TYR A 310 2.18 -6.82 10.85
C TYR A 310 3.05 -6.10 9.83
N GLY A 311 2.59 -6.00 8.59
CA GLY A 311 3.15 -5.05 7.64
C GLY A 311 3.03 -3.62 8.16
N THR A 312 3.57 -2.67 7.42
CA THR A 312 3.54 -1.24 7.80
C THR A 312 2.12 -0.73 8.06
N GLY A 313 1.10 -1.35 7.44
CA GLY A 313 -0.28 -0.91 7.43
C GLY A 313 -0.61 0.05 6.29
N GLY A 314 0.39 0.46 5.49
CA GLY A 314 0.17 1.04 4.18
C GLY A 314 -0.03 -0.05 3.14
N GLY A 315 -0.78 0.26 2.09
CA GLY A 315 -0.95 -0.64 0.97
C GLY A 315 0.36 -0.81 0.21
N SER A 316 0.75 -2.04 -0.07
CA SER A 316 1.88 -2.37 -0.95
C SER A 316 1.33 -2.79 -2.31
N HIS A 317 0.60 -1.88 -2.94
CA HIS A 317 -0.21 -2.19 -4.11
C HIS A 317 0.65 -2.66 -5.29
N LEU A 318 0.03 -3.46 -6.17
CA LEU A 318 0.59 -3.86 -7.45
C LEU A 318 -0.23 -3.23 -8.57
N ALA A 319 0.46 -2.64 -9.54
CA ALA A 319 -0.19 -1.94 -10.65
C ALA A 319 0.14 -2.62 -11.98
N PHE A 320 -0.84 -2.73 -12.88
CA PHE A 320 -0.66 -3.35 -14.20
C PHE A 320 -1.26 -2.49 -15.31
N GLY A 321 -0.56 -2.41 -16.44
CA GLY A 321 -0.98 -1.63 -17.60
C GLY A 321 -0.14 -1.96 -18.84
N GLY A 322 -0.02 -1.00 -19.76
CA GLY A 322 0.93 -1.06 -20.86
C GLY A 322 1.97 0.07 -20.78
N PRO A 323 2.93 0.10 -21.73
CA PRO A 323 3.94 1.16 -21.79
C PRO A 323 3.36 2.51 -22.23
N SER A 324 2.24 2.50 -22.95
CA SER A 324 1.46 3.69 -23.32
C SER A 324 -0.03 3.35 -23.38
N LEU A 325 -0.90 4.34 -23.58
CA LEU A 325 -2.34 4.11 -23.77
C LEU A 325 -2.63 3.31 -25.04
N GLU A 326 -1.90 3.59 -26.12
CA GLU A 326 -2.04 2.93 -27.43
C GLU A 326 -1.57 1.48 -27.39
N CYS A 327 -0.59 1.18 -26.53
CA CYS A 327 -0.04 -0.17 -26.35
C CYS A 327 -0.64 -0.88 -25.13
N ASN A 328 -1.69 -0.34 -24.51
CA ASN A 328 -2.23 -0.87 -23.27
C ASN A 328 -3.02 -2.16 -23.49
N PRO A 329 -2.65 -3.30 -22.86
CA PRO A 329 -3.29 -4.57 -23.12
C PRO A 329 -4.77 -4.61 -22.70
N PHE A 330 -5.18 -3.83 -21.70
CA PHE A 330 -6.56 -3.76 -21.24
C PHE A 330 -7.43 -2.86 -22.14
N LEU A 331 -6.86 -1.77 -22.68
CA LEU A 331 -7.58 -0.91 -23.63
C LEU A 331 -7.69 -1.57 -25.01
N LEU A 332 -6.65 -2.29 -25.45
CA LEU A 332 -6.65 -3.02 -26.72
C LEU A 332 -7.62 -4.21 -26.73
N GLU A 333 -7.78 -4.91 -25.61
CA GLU A 333 -8.74 -6.00 -25.46
C GLU A 333 -9.45 -5.91 -24.09
N PRO A 334 -10.55 -5.15 -24.00
CA PRO A 334 -11.28 -4.93 -22.74
C PRO A 334 -11.84 -6.19 -22.10
N ARG A 335 -12.07 -7.27 -22.87
CA ARG A 335 -12.54 -8.55 -22.30
C ARG A 335 -11.52 -9.18 -21.34
N ARG A 336 -10.25 -8.76 -21.38
CA ARG A 336 -9.24 -9.12 -20.38
C ARG A 336 -9.62 -8.62 -18.98
N ILE A 337 -10.24 -7.45 -18.87
CA ILE A 337 -10.73 -6.92 -17.60
C ILE A 337 -11.77 -7.86 -17.00
N VAL A 338 -12.74 -8.29 -17.82
CA VAL A 338 -13.78 -9.24 -17.41
C VAL A 338 -13.17 -10.56 -16.92
N SER A 339 -12.17 -11.07 -17.64
CA SER A 339 -11.45 -12.27 -17.22
C SER A 339 -10.76 -12.11 -15.87
N VAL A 340 -10.11 -10.97 -15.62
CA VAL A 340 -9.47 -10.67 -14.32
C VAL A 340 -10.51 -10.57 -13.22
N LEU A 341 -11.58 -9.81 -13.42
CA LEU A 341 -12.64 -9.61 -12.42
C LEU A 341 -13.30 -10.93 -12.03
N ARG A 342 -13.66 -11.78 -13.02
CA ARG A 342 -14.27 -13.08 -12.75
C ARG A 342 -13.30 -14.00 -11.99
N TYR A 343 -12.04 -14.06 -12.41
CA TYR A 343 -11.04 -14.89 -11.73
C TYR A 343 -10.77 -14.43 -10.30
N TRP A 344 -10.58 -13.13 -10.08
CA TRP A 344 -10.39 -12.57 -8.74
C TRP A 344 -11.60 -12.82 -7.83
N GLN A 345 -12.81 -12.69 -8.37
CA GLN A 345 -14.01 -12.97 -7.62
C GLN A 345 -14.12 -14.47 -7.28
N HIS A 346 -13.68 -15.38 -8.14
CA HIS A 346 -13.69 -16.82 -7.81
C HIS A 346 -12.70 -17.22 -6.72
N HIS A 347 -11.64 -16.43 -6.52
CA HIS A 347 -10.51 -16.78 -5.67
C HIS A 347 -10.31 -15.78 -4.52
N PRO A 348 -11.07 -15.88 -3.41
CA PRO A 348 -10.93 -15.03 -2.23
C PRO A 348 -9.52 -14.94 -1.64
N ALA A 349 -8.65 -15.94 -1.86
CA ALA A 349 -7.26 -15.86 -1.43
C ALA A 349 -6.51 -14.68 -2.04
N LEU A 350 -6.85 -14.25 -3.26
CA LEU A 350 -6.24 -13.09 -3.91
C LEU A 350 -6.59 -11.76 -3.22
N SER A 351 -7.67 -11.71 -2.45
CA SER A 351 -8.14 -10.53 -1.72
C SER A 351 -7.78 -10.57 -0.23
N TYR A 352 -7.64 -11.77 0.34
CA TYR A 352 -7.48 -11.92 1.80
C TYR A 352 -6.07 -12.34 2.21
N LEU A 353 -5.42 -13.24 1.48
CA LEU A 353 -4.14 -13.80 1.94
C LEU A 353 -2.99 -12.79 1.88
N PHE A 354 -3.03 -11.85 0.94
CA PHE A 354 -1.91 -10.91 0.72
C PHE A 354 -2.08 -9.56 1.43
N THR A 355 -3.27 -9.27 1.94
CA THR A 355 -3.61 -8.04 2.68
C THR A 355 -3.34 -8.19 4.18
N GLY A 356 -3.71 -7.18 4.98
CA GLY A 356 -3.57 -7.20 6.44
C GLY A 356 -4.50 -8.22 7.16
N GLN A 357 -4.35 -8.35 8.47
CA GLN A 357 -5.16 -9.30 9.28
C GLN A 357 -6.65 -8.99 9.28
N TYR A 358 -7.00 -7.73 9.03
CA TYR A 358 -8.35 -7.22 8.98
C TYR A 358 -8.83 -7.14 7.52
N VAL A 359 -9.85 -7.95 7.22
CA VAL A 359 -10.48 -8.08 5.91
C VAL A 359 -11.98 -7.80 6.02
N GLY A 360 -12.71 -7.81 4.92
CA GLY A 360 -14.15 -7.57 4.94
C GLY A 360 -14.57 -6.20 4.43
N PRO A 361 -15.88 -5.88 4.51
CA PRO A 361 -16.50 -4.72 3.88
C PRO A 361 -15.96 -3.37 4.37
N GLY A 362 -15.48 -3.30 5.61
CA GLY A 362 -14.90 -2.08 6.17
C GLY A 362 -13.38 -1.98 5.98
N SER A 363 -12.73 -2.95 5.33
CA SER A 363 -11.27 -3.04 5.23
C SER A 363 -10.69 -2.02 4.23
N GLN A 364 -9.37 -2.03 4.02
CA GLN A 364 -8.73 -1.13 3.04
C GLN A 364 -9.03 -1.52 1.59
N ALA A 365 -9.32 -2.80 1.36
CA ALA A 365 -9.49 -3.37 0.03
C ALA A 365 -10.64 -4.41 0.03
N PRO A 366 -11.88 -4.00 0.35
CA PRO A 366 -13.03 -4.89 0.34
C PRO A 366 -13.27 -5.47 -1.05
N ARG A 367 -13.86 -6.67 -1.07
CA ARG A 367 -14.30 -7.30 -2.31
C ARG A 367 -15.63 -6.74 -2.78
N VAL A 368 -15.89 -6.86 -4.08
CA VAL A 368 -17.17 -6.42 -4.67
C VAL A 368 -18.37 -7.16 -4.08
N ASP A 369 -18.19 -8.42 -3.67
CA ASP A 369 -19.24 -9.26 -3.09
C ASP A 369 -19.44 -9.09 -1.58
N GLU A 370 -18.74 -8.12 -0.98
CA GLU A 370 -18.94 -7.64 0.39
C GLU A 370 -19.72 -6.31 0.45
N GLY A 371 -19.99 -5.71 -0.72
CA GLY A 371 -20.81 -4.53 -0.87
C GLY A 371 -22.33 -4.82 -0.78
N PRO A 372 -23.16 -3.92 -1.31
CA PRO A 372 -24.60 -4.16 -1.43
C PRO A 372 -24.95 -5.49 -2.11
N MET A 373 -26.04 -6.12 -1.67
CA MET A 373 -26.47 -7.45 -2.17
C MET A 373 -26.64 -7.55 -3.70
N HIS A 374 -26.88 -6.44 -4.39
CA HIS A 374 -27.06 -6.40 -5.84
C HIS A 374 -25.76 -6.15 -6.62
N SER A 375 -24.65 -5.75 -5.96
CA SER A 375 -23.39 -5.37 -6.61
C SER A 375 -22.84 -6.47 -7.52
N LEU A 376 -22.94 -7.72 -7.07
CA LEU A 376 -22.52 -8.89 -7.83
C LEU A 376 -23.36 -9.19 -9.08
N TYR A 377 -24.64 -8.82 -9.06
CA TYR A 377 -25.51 -8.93 -10.23
C TYR A 377 -25.19 -7.82 -11.23
N GLU A 378 -25.08 -6.58 -10.76
CA GLU A 378 -24.71 -5.44 -11.62
C GLU A 378 -23.31 -5.60 -12.23
N LEU A 379 -22.36 -6.20 -11.50
CA LEU A 379 -21.05 -6.54 -12.04
C LEU A 379 -21.13 -7.58 -13.17
N GLU A 380 -22.01 -8.57 -13.05
CA GLU A 380 -22.23 -9.55 -14.11
C GLU A 380 -22.80 -8.86 -15.36
N VAL A 381 -23.78 -7.97 -15.20
CA VAL A 381 -24.36 -7.17 -16.30
C VAL A 381 -23.27 -6.31 -16.97
N ALA A 382 -22.40 -5.67 -16.19
CA ALA A 382 -21.27 -4.90 -16.72
C ALA A 382 -20.30 -5.79 -17.51
N CYS A 383 -20.00 -6.99 -17.00
CA CYS A 383 -19.14 -7.96 -17.68
C CYS A 383 -19.74 -8.45 -19.00
N GLU A 384 -21.02 -8.80 -19.01
CA GLU A 384 -21.76 -9.18 -20.22
C GLU A 384 -21.80 -8.04 -21.25
N GLY A 385 -22.02 -6.81 -20.77
CA GLY A 385 -21.99 -5.60 -21.59
C GLY A 385 -20.66 -5.40 -22.30
N VAL A 386 -19.54 -5.50 -21.58
CA VAL A 386 -18.19 -5.39 -22.16
C VAL A 386 -17.89 -6.55 -23.12
N GLN A 387 -18.34 -7.77 -22.82
CA GLN A 387 -18.17 -8.93 -23.71
C GLN A 387 -18.92 -8.78 -25.03
N ALA A 388 -20.11 -8.17 -25.01
CA ALA A 388 -20.98 -7.96 -26.17
C ALA A 388 -20.50 -6.85 -27.11
N LEU A 389 -19.52 -6.03 -26.71
CA LEU A 389 -18.98 -4.97 -27.55
C LEU A 389 -18.36 -5.55 -28.84
N SER A 390 -18.74 -4.98 -29.98
CA SER A 390 -18.21 -5.34 -31.30
C SER A 390 -16.83 -4.73 -31.59
N ALA A 391 -16.46 -3.66 -30.88
CA ALA A 391 -15.18 -2.97 -30.97
C ALA A 391 -14.72 -2.52 -29.59
N ALA A 392 -13.42 -2.26 -29.42
CA ALA A 392 -12.90 -1.66 -28.20
C ALA A 392 -13.50 -0.26 -28.00
N PRO A 393 -14.14 0.01 -26.86
CA PRO A 393 -14.71 1.32 -26.57
C PRO A 393 -13.59 2.29 -26.15
N GLU A 394 -13.91 3.58 -26.10
CA GLU A 394 -13.04 4.57 -25.47
C GLU A 394 -12.86 4.26 -23.97
N GLY A 395 -11.67 4.59 -23.45
CA GLY A 395 -11.32 4.29 -22.06
C GLY A 395 -12.28 4.90 -21.03
N GLU A 396 -12.84 6.08 -21.30
CA GLU A 396 -13.81 6.74 -20.41
C GLU A 396 -15.13 5.96 -20.29
N LEU A 397 -15.53 5.23 -21.33
CA LEU A 397 -16.69 4.35 -21.26
C LEU A 397 -16.38 3.11 -20.41
N LEU A 398 -15.18 2.54 -20.51
CA LEU A 398 -14.75 1.42 -19.67
C LEU A 398 -14.74 1.79 -18.18
N ASP A 399 -14.30 2.99 -17.86
CA ASP A 399 -14.31 3.49 -16.49
C ASP A 399 -15.74 3.49 -15.90
N GLN A 400 -16.73 3.92 -16.68
CA GLN A 400 -18.14 3.98 -16.25
C GLN A 400 -18.76 2.61 -15.97
N PHE A 401 -18.28 1.54 -16.61
CA PHE A 401 -18.75 0.18 -16.33
C PHE A 401 -18.40 -0.29 -14.90
N TYR A 402 -17.28 0.16 -14.34
CA TYR A 402 -16.71 -0.44 -13.13
C TYR A 402 -16.58 0.52 -11.95
N ARG A 403 -16.38 1.83 -12.18
CA ARG A 403 -16.11 2.83 -11.13
C ARG A 403 -17.12 2.81 -9.99
N ASN A 404 -18.40 2.65 -10.30
CA ASN A 404 -19.48 2.68 -9.31
C ASN A 404 -19.80 1.31 -8.70
N LEU A 405 -19.18 0.24 -9.21
CA LEU A 405 -19.37 -1.14 -8.73
C LEU A 405 -18.20 -1.58 -7.84
N LEU A 406 -16.99 -1.10 -8.12
CA LEU A 406 -15.77 -1.42 -7.40
C LEU A 406 -15.47 -0.34 -6.35
N THR A 407 -16.30 -0.29 -5.31
CA THR A 407 -16.19 0.68 -4.21
C THR A 407 -16.35 0.00 -2.85
N ASP A 408 -15.91 0.67 -1.78
CA ASP A 408 -16.34 0.28 -0.43
C ASP A 408 -17.83 0.57 -0.19
N SER A 409 -18.33 0.20 1.00
CA SER A 409 -19.72 0.44 1.41
C SER A 409 -20.10 1.93 1.53
N SER A 410 -19.13 2.85 1.46
CA SER A 410 -19.35 4.30 1.46
C SER A 410 -19.25 4.93 0.06
N GLY A 411 -19.03 4.13 -0.98
CA GLY A 411 -18.87 4.59 -2.36
C GLY A 411 -17.45 5.06 -2.70
N ASN A 412 -16.45 4.73 -1.89
CA ASN A 412 -15.07 5.10 -2.15
C ASN A 412 -14.40 4.11 -3.12
N ALA A 413 -14.16 4.55 -4.37
CA ALA A 413 -13.48 3.77 -5.42
C ALA A 413 -11.99 3.52 -5.14
N HIS A 414 -11.38 4.28 -4.22
CA HIS A 414 -10.00 4.07 -3.78
C HIS A 414 -9.90 2.94 -2.75
N ARG A 415 -11.01 2.46 -2.19
CA ARG A 415 -11.06 1.38 -1.19
C ARG A 415 -11.76 0.16 -1.77
N THR A 416 -11.04 -0.56 -2.61
CA THR A 416 -11.50 -1.79 -3.26
C THR A 416 -10.29 -2.67 -3.59
N GLU A 417 -10.49 -3.98 -3.69
CA GLU A 417 -9.43 -4.92 -4.08
C GLU A 417 -8.82 -4.67 -5.47
N ILE A 418 -9.62 -4.20 -6.43
CA ILE A 418 -9.22 -3.87 -7.80
C ILE A 418 -9.71 -2.46 -8.12
N CYS A 419 -8.79 -1.51 -8.21
CA CYS A 419 -9.07 -0.09 -8.37
C CYS A 419 -8.77 0.40 -9.78
N PHE A 420 -9.68 1.22 -10.30
CA PHE A 420 -9.64 1.81 -11.64
C PHE A 420 -9.36 3.32 -11.62
N ASP A 421 -8.96 3.90 -10.48
CA ASP A 421 -8.71 5.35 -10.36
C ASP A 421 -7.64 5.85 -11.33
N LYS A 422 -6.61 5.05 -11.59
CA LYS A 422 -5.54 5.33 -12.57
C LYS A 422 -5.82 4.74 -13.95
N PHE A 423 -7.02 4.22 -14.21
CA PHE A 423 -7.35 3.60 -15.49
C PHE A 423 -7.72 4.66 -16.54
N CYS A 424 -8.95 5.17 -16.53
CA CYS A 424 -9.40 6.19 -17.48
C CYS A 424 -10.38 7.18 -16.83
N ASN A 425 -10.08 7.62 -15.61
CA ASN A 425 -10.90 8.56 -14.85
C ASN A 425 -10.74 10.00 -15.37
N PRO A 426 -11.74 10.62 -16.02
CA PRO A 426 -11.64 12.00 -16.49
C PRO A 426 -11.68 13.01 -15.33
N SER A 427 -12.20 12.63 -14.17
CA SER A 427 -12.33 13.52 -13.00
C SER A 427 -11.07 13.58 -12.13
N ALA A 428 -10.07 12.74 -12.37
CA ALA A 428 -8.82 12.74 -11.63
C ALA A 428 -7.66 13.32 -12.46
N PRO A 429 -6.83 14.23 -11.90
CA PRO A 429 -5.70 14.85 -12.62
C PRO A 429 -4.71 13.86 -13.24
N ASN A 430 -4.54 12.68 -12.65
CA ASN A 430 -3.70 11.58 -13.13
C ASN A 430 -4.52 10.32 -13.47
N GLY A 431 -5.79 10.49 -13.85
CA GLY A 431 -6.74 9.38 -13.96
C GLY A 431 -6.66 8.55 -15.25
N LYS A 432 -5.92 9.01 -16.26
CA LYS A 432 -5.90 8.43 -17.61
C LYS A 432 -4.58 7.73 -17.95
N TRP A 433 -4.17 6.75 -17.16
CA TRP A 433 -2.91 6.02 -17.38
C TRP A 433 -3.12 4.59 -17.91
N GLY A 434 -4.36 4.12 -17.98
CA GLY A 434 -4.73 2.76 -18.36
C GLY A 434 -4.27 1.72 -17.34
N ILE A 435 -4.09 2.11 -16.07
CA ILE A 435 -3.56 1.24 -15.03
C ILE A 435 -4.69 0.69 -14.16
N ILE A 436 -4.67 -0.63 -13.95
CA ILE A 436 -5.46 -1.30 -12.91
C ILE A 436 -4.55 -1.50 -11.68
N GLU A 437 -5.03 -1.10 -10.52
CA GLU A 437 -4.32 -1.24 -9.25
C GLU A 437 -4.94 -2.33 -8.39
N LEU A 438 -4.14 -3.31 -7.99
CA LEU A 438 -4.52 -4.36 -7.06
C LEU A 438 -4.11 -3.93 -5.66
N ARG A 439 -5.10 -3.70 -4.80
CA ARG A 439 -4.88 -3.02 -3.52
C ARG A 439 -4.93 -3.92 -2.29
N ALA A 440 -5.35 -5.16 -2.47
CA ALA A 440 -5.39 -6.18 -1.42
C ALA A 440 -3.99 -6.77 -1.09
N PHE A 441 -2.97 -5.91 -1.03
CA PHE A 441 -1.58 -6.29 -0.83
C PHE A 441 -0.95 -5.37 0.22
N GLU A 442 -0.30 -5.96 1.22
CA GLU A 442 0.48 -5.25 2.25
C GLU A 442 1.94 -5.73 2.19
N THR A 443 2.84 -5.00 2.83
CA THR A 443 4.26 -5.38 2.97
C THR A 443 4.44 -6.66 3.78
N PHE A 444 5.50 -7.41 3.45
CA PHE A 444 5.94 -8.60 4.17
C PHE A 444 7.33 -8.38 4.80
N PRO A 445 7.75 -9.22 5.78
CA PRO A 445 9.04 -9.03 6.46
C PRO A 445 10.26 -9.13 5.54
N GLN A 446 10.13 -9.83 4.41
CA GLN A 446 11.17 -9.98 3.41
C GLN A 446 10.70 -9.49 2.05
N ILE A 447 11.58 -8.76 1.36
CA ILE A 447 11.28 -8.20 0.04
C ILE A 447 11.18 -9.29 -1.03
N GLU A 448 11.87 -10.41 -0.83
CA GLU A 448 11.79 -11.62 -1.66
C GLU A 448 10.36 -12.14 -1.73
N THR A 449 9.66 -12.16 -0.59
CA THR A 449 8.27 -12.61 -0.50
C THR A 449 7.36 -11.71 -1.33
N MET A 450 7.52 -10.38 -1.22
CA MET A 450 6.77 -9.41 -2.01
C MET A 450 7.02 -9.56 -3.51
N SER A 451 8.28 -9.79 -3.89
CA SER A 451 8.64 -10.04 -5.28
C SER A 451 8.03 -11.34 -5.83
N VAL A 452 8.01 -12.42 -5.05
CA VAL A 452 7.35 -13.69 -5.43
C VAL A 452 5.83 -13.51 -5.56
N ILE A 453 5.19 -12.72 -4.69
CA ILE A 453 3.77 -12.37 -4.81
C ILE A 453 3.52 -11.62 -6.14
N ALA A 454 4.39 -10.67 -6.49
CA ALA A 454 4.27 -9.94 -7.75
C ALA A 454 4.43 -10.86 -8.97
N LEU A 455 5.32 -11.87 -8.90
CA LEU A 455 5.42 -12.91 -9.93
C LEU A 455 4.15 -13.75 -10.02
N PHE A 456 3.59 -14.17 -8.87
CA PHE A 456 2.36 -14.96 -8.81
C PHE A 456 1.21 -14.24 -9.53
N VAL A 457 1.00 -12.96 -9.20
CA VAL A 457 0.00 -12.11 -9.82
C VAL A 457 0.25 -11.93 -11.32
N ARG A 458 1.49 -11.63 -11.73
CA ARG A 458 1.83 -11.50 -13.16
C ARG A 458 1.59 -12.81 -13.92
N THR A 459 1.86 -13.96 -13.30
CA THR A 459 1.63 -15.29 -13.87
C THR A 459 0.14 -15.54 -14.09
N ILE A 460 -0.71 -15.16 -13.13
CA ILE A 460 -2.18 -15.20 -13.26
C ILE A 460 -2.64 -14.32 -14.42
N ILE A 461 -2.19 -13.07 -14.50
CA ILE A 461 -2.59 -12.17 -15.59
C ILE A 461 -2.16 -12.74 -16.95
N ALA A 462 -0.94 -13.26 -17.07
CA ALA A 462 -0.46 -13.89 -18.29
C ALA A 462 -1.28 -15.13 -18.67
N ARG A 463 -1.68 -15.96 -17.70
CA ARG A 463 -2.63 -17.08 -17.90
C ARG A 463 -3.96 -16.58 -18.45
N LEU A 464 -4.53 -15.55 -17.82
CA LEU A 464 -5.86 -15.02 -18.18
C LEU A 464 -5.88 -14.35 -19.54
N PHE A 465 -4.78 -13.72 -19.95
CA PHE A 465 -4.67 -13.12 -21.28
C PHE A 465 -4.58 -14.15 -22.39
N LYS A 466 -3.90 -15.27 -22.12
CA LYS A 466 -3.77 -16.40 -23.06
C LYS A 466 -5.06 -17.21 -23.17
N ALA A 467 -5.70 -17.46 -22.04
CA ALA A 467 -6.94 -18.22 -21.93
C ALA A 467 -7.89 -17.47 -21.00
N PRO A 468 -8.83 -16.67 -21.55
CA PRO A 468 -9.79 -15.92 -20.76
C PRO A 468 -10.63 -16.82 -19.86
N PHE A 469 -10.86 -16.36 -18.64
CA PHE A 469 -11.72 -17.03 -17.66
C PHE A 469 -13.17 -16.55 -17.84
N SER A 470 -14.07 -17.48 -18.15
CA SER A 470 -15.44 -17.18 -18.55
C SER A 470 -16.52 -17.62 -17.57
N GLU A 471 -16.17 -18.29 -16.47
CA GLU A 471 -17.15 -18.80 -15.50
C GLU A 471 -17.98 -17.66 -14.86
N PRO A 472 -19.30 -17.85 -14.66
CA PRO A 472 -20.16 -16.86 -14.00
C PRO A 472 -19.73 -16.58 -12.55
N LEU A 473 -19.94 -15.36 -12.05
CA LEU A 473 -19.51 -14.98 -10.69
C LEU A 473 -20.15 -15.86 -9.60
N ASN A 474 -19.33 -16.31 -8.65
CA ASN A 474 -19.74 -17.17 -7.54
C ASN A 474 -20.57 -16.42 -6.50
N ARG A 475 -21.72 -16.97 -6.10
CA ARG A 475 -22.58 -16.41 -5.05
C ARG A 475 -22.23 -16.99 -3.68
N PHE A 476 -21.10 -16.58 -3.11
CA PHE A 476 -20.62 -17.13 -1.83
C PHE A 476 -21.58 -16.85 -0.66
N GLY A 477 -22.17 -15.65 -0.61
CA GLY A 477 -22.98 -15.23 0.54
C GLY A 477 -22.19 -15.36 1.85
N PRO A 478 -22.80 -15.84 2.94
CA PRO A 478 -22.12 -15.97 4.23
C PRO A 478 -20.93 -16.95 4.23
N LEU A 479 -20.88 -17.90 3.28
CA LEU A 479 -19.75 -18.85 3.18
C LEU A 479 -18.42 -18.15 2.89
N LEU A 480 -18.46 -16.92 2.34
CA LEU A 480 -17.26 -16.13 2.08
C LEU A 480 -16.47 -15.92 3.38
N HIS A 481 -17.12 -15.39 4.41
CA HIS A 481 -16.49 -15.07 5.70
C HIS A 481 -16.34 -16.30 6.59
N ASP A 482 -17.18 -17.32 6.43
CA ASP A 482 -17.08 -18.55 7.23
C ASP A 482 -15.91 -19.44 6.78
N ARG A 483 -15.68 -19.56 5.46
CA ARG A 483 -14.60 -20.38 4.89
C ARG A 483 -13.33 -19.57 4.73
N TYR A 484 -13.36 -18.50 3.94
CA TYR A 484 -12.14 -17.85 3.44
C TYR A 484 -11.52 -16.86 4.44
N PHE A 485 -12.01 -16.80 5.68
CA PHE A 485 -11.24 -16.20 6.77
C PHE A 485 -10.35 -17.22 7.49
N LEU A 486 -10.50 -18.51 7.18
CA LEU A 486 -9.71 -19.58 7.77
C LEU A 486 -8.54 -19.98 6.84
N PRO A 487 -7.32 -20.15 7.39
CA PRO A 487 -6.14 -20.48 6.60
C PRO A 487 -6.26 -21.75 5.74
N ALA A 488 -7.00 -22.77 6.19
CA ALA A 488 -7.15 -24.00 5.43
C ALA A 488 -7.83 -23.76 4.06
N PHE A 489 -8.93 -23.00 4.03
CA PHE A 489 -9.65 -22.70 2.79
C PHE A 489 -8.90 -21.70 1.90
N LEU A 490 -8.20 -20.74 2.51
CA LEU A 490 -7.32 -19.83 1.75
C LEU A 490 -6.18 -20.58 1.08
N TRP A 491 -5.58 -21.55 1.77
CA TRP A 491 -4.50 -22.33 1.20
C TRP A 491 -4.98 -23.29 0.11
N GLU A 492 -6.13 -23.92 0.31
CA GLU A 492 -6.82 -24.69 -0.73
C GLU A 492 -7.04 -23.84 -1.99
N ASP A 493 -7.51 -22.61 -1.83
CA ASP A 493 -7.76 -21.70 -2.95
C ASP A 493 -6.45 -21.31 -3.67
N VAL A 494 -5.36 -21.05 -2.93
CA VAL A 494 -4.02 -20.86 -3.53
C VAL A 494 -3.55 -22.09 -4.30
N GLN A 495 -3.79 -23.29 -3.77
CA GLN A 495 -3.44 -24.54 -4.46
C GLN A 495 -4.25 -24.69 -5.76
N ALA A 496 -5.55 -24.40 -5.72
CA ALA A 496 -6.41 -24.43 -6.90
C ALA A 496 -5.92 -23.45 -7.99
N ILE A 497 -5.50 -22.24 -7.61
CA ILE A 497 -4.88 -21.28 -8.53
C ILE A 497 -3.59 -21.87 -9.12
N CYS A 498 -2.70 -22.43 -8.30
CA CYS A 498 -1.45 -23.01 -8.79
C CYS A 498 -1.67 -24.20 -9.72
N ASP A 499 -2.65 -25.05 -9.45
CA ASP A 499 -3.05 -26.16 -10.30
C ASP A 499 -3.59 -25.67 -11.65
N ASP A 500 -4.41 -24.62 -11.64
CA ASP A 500 -4.88 -23.93 -12.85
C ASP A 500 -3.71 -23.34 -13.66
N LEU A 501 -2.78 -22.65 -13.02
CA LEU A 501 -1.59 -22.11 -13.67
C LEU A 501 -0.73 -23.22 -14.30
N ALA A 502 -0.53 -24.33 -13.58
CA ALA A 502 0.20 -25.49 -14.08
C ALA A 502 -0.50 -26.14 -15.28
N ALA A 503 -1.82 -26.27 -15.25
CA ALA A 503 -2.63 -26.79 -16.36
C ALA A 503 -2.50 -25.93 -17.63
N HIS A 504 -2.21 -24.63 -17.49
CA HIS A 504 -1.99 -23.69 -18.59
C HIS A 504 -0.52 -23.52 -18.98
N GLY A 505 0.38 -24.35 -18.43
CA GLY A 505 1.80 -24.37 -18.77
C GLY A 505 2.65 -23.33 -18.05
N LEU A 506 2.16 -22.75 -16.95
CA LEU A 506 2.86 -21.79 -16.10
C LEU A 506 2.95 -22.32 -14.65
N PRO A 507 3.78 -23.35 -14.38
CA PRO A 507 3.71 -24.13 -13.13
C PRO A 507 4.30 -23.40 -11.91
N PHE A 508 3.62 -22.35 -11.45
CA PHE A 508 3.90 -21.71 -10.17
C PHE A 508 3.65 -22.71 -9.03
N LYS A 509 4.55 -22.73 -8.03
CA LYS A 509 4.44 -23.66 -6.90
C LYS A 509 3.87 -22.96 -5.68
N ALA A 510 2.78 -23.50 -5.13
CA ALA A 510 2.15 -22.98 -3.91
C ALA A 510 3.15 -22.85 -2.74
N GLU A 511 4.10 -23.78 -2.63
CA GLU A 511 5.17 -23.77 -1.62
C GLU A 511 5.99 -22.45 -1.58
N TRP A 512 6.09 -21.73 -2.70
CA TRP A 512 6.77 -20.43 -2.75
C TRP A 512 6.02 -19.34 -1.97
N LEU A 513 4.74 -19.56 -1.65
CA LEU A 513 3.89 -18.67 -0.86
C LEU A 513 3.71 -19.15 0.59
N GLU A 514 4.35 -20.24 1.03
CA GLU A 514 4.31 -20.66 2.45
C GLU A 514 4.78 -19.56 3.43
N PRO A 515 5.78 -18.71 3.11
CA PRO A 515 6.13 -17.57 3.97
C PRO A 515 4.97 -16.59 4.17
N VAL A 516 4.11 -16.41 3.16
CA VAL A 516 2.91 -15.56 3.24
C VAL A 516 1.93 -16.14 4.25
N LEU A 517 1.57 -17.41 4.09
CA LEU A 517 0.65 -18.09 5.01
C LEU A 517 1.19 -18.12 6.44
N SER A 518 2.49 -18.38 6.60
CA SER A 518 3.13 -18.43 7.92
C SER A 518 3.15 -17.07 8.62
N PHE A 519 3.30 -15.98 7.86
CA PHE A 519 3.27 -14.62 8.39
C PHE A 519 1.86 -14.15 8.75
N ARG A 520 0.85 -14.46 7.92
CA ARG A 520 -0.55 -14.03 8.12
C ARG A 520 -1.31 -14.92 9.10
N CYS A 521 -0.99 -16.19 9.11
CA CYS A 521 -1.62 -17.20 9.95
C CYS A 521 -0.57 -17.91 10.80
N PRO A 522 0.18 -17.18 11.65
CA PRO A 522 1.18 -17.79 12.53
C PRO A 522 0.52 -18.77 13.50
N SER A 523 1.30 -19.77 13.91
CA SER A 523 0.93 -20.63 15.02
C SER A 523 0.85 -19.81 16.31
N VAL A 524 -0.27 -19.89 17.01
CA VAL A 524 -0.47 -19.23 18.31
C VAL A 524 -0.26 -20.19 19.49
N GLY A 525 -0.37 -21.50 19.24
CA GLY A 525 -0.22 -22.52 20.27
C GLY A 525 -0.48 -23.92 19.74
N ARG A 526 -0.06 -24.92 20.52
CA ARG A 526 -0.31 -26.35 20.26
C ARG A 526 -0.69 -27.03 21.57
N LEU A 527 -1.83 -27.70 21.56
CA LEU A 527 -2.27 -28.56 22.66
C LEU A 527 -1.89 -30.00 22.33
N GLU A 528 -0.88 -30.51 23.03
CA GLU A 528 -0.53 -31.93 22.96
C GLU A 528 -1.62 -32.78 23.64
N VAL A 529 -2.07 -33.84 22.97
CA VAL A 529 -3.12 -34.75 23.46
C VAL A 529 -2.66 -36.21 23.30
N PRO A 530 -3.24 -37.18 24.02
CA PRO A 530 -2.86 -38.58 23.82
C PRO A 530 -3.07 -39.00 22.35
N GLY A 531 -1.99 -39.39 21.68
CA GLY A 531 -2.01 -39.84 20.27
C GLY A 531 -1.84 -38.76 19.21
N GLY A 532 -1.76 -37.48 19.57
CA GLY A 532 -1.55 -36.39 18.61
C GLY A 532 -1.61 -35.01 19.23
N HIS A 533 -2.09 -34.03 18.49
CA HIS A 533 -2.22 -32.64 18.92
C HIS A 533 -3.39 -31.90 18.26
N VAL A 534 -3.75 -30.77 18.86
CA VAL A 534 -4.57 -29.72 18.25
C VAL A 534 -3.68 -28.50 18.02
N ASP A 535 -3.54 -28.10 16.75
CA ASP A 535 -2.83 -26.89 16.34
C ASP A 535 -3.78 -25.69 16.33
N LEU A 536 -3.29 -24.55 16.81
CA LEU A 536 -4.01 -23.29 16.81
C LEU A 536 -3.24 -22.27 15.98
N ARG A 537 -3.90 -21.70 14.98
CA ARG A 537 -3.33 -20.66 14.11
C ARG A 537 -4.20 -19.43 14.12
N GLN A 538 -3.58 -18.27 14.00
CA GLN A 538 -4.28 -17.01 13.77
C GLN A 538 -5.06 -17.12 12.45
N ALA A 539 -6.30 -16.65 12.46
CA ALA A 539 -7.16 -16.56 11.27
C ALA A 539 -7.54 -15.08 11.03
N PHE A 540 -8.14 -14.81 9.88
CA PHE A 540 -8.58 -13.47 9.50
C PHE A 540 -9.89 -13.11 10.21
N GLU A 541 -10.13 -11.82 10.42
CA GLU A 541 -11.38 -11.35 10.99
C GLU A 541 -11.82 -10.06 10.31
N SER A 542 -13.14 -9.85 10.31
CA SER A 542 -13.75 -8.60 9.93
C SER A 542 -14.01 -7.72 11.14
N PHE A 543 -13.57 -6.47 11.07
CA PHE A 543 -13.98 -5.36 11.94
C PHE A 543 -15.12 -4.60 11.26
N PRO A 544 -16.39 -4.85 11.62
CA PRO A 544 -17.50 -4.23 10.94
C PRO A 544 -17.44 -2.71 11.09
N LEU A 545 -17.81 -1.99 10.02
CA LEU A 545 -17.98 -0.55 10.06
C LEU A 545 -19.18 -0.22 10.97
N MET A 546 -18.95 0.66 11.93
CA MET A 546 -19.97 1.14 12.87
C MET A 546 -20.72 2.33 12.30
N ALA A 547 -21.83 2.69 12.97
CA ALA A 547 -22.57 3.90 12.65
C ALA A 547 -21.66 5.15 12.75
N GLU A 548 -22.01 6.17 11.97
CA GLU A 548 -21.33 7.46 11.98
C GLU A 548 -21.38 8.11 13.36
N GLU A 549 -20.25 8.65 13.80
CA GLU A 549 -20.16 9.47 15.00
C GLU A 549 -19.70 10.89 14.63
N SER A 550 -20.35 11.89 15.24
CA SER A 550 -19.92 13.29 15.10
C SER A 550 -18.75 13.57 16.03
N GLN A 551 -17.56 13.80 15.47
CA GLN A 551 -16.42 14.34 16.21
C GLN A 551 -16.17 15.78 15.77
N GLY A 552 -16.81 16.73 16.46
CA GLY A 552 -16.72 18.15 16.12
C GLY A 552 -17.34 18.43 14.75
N ALA A 553 -16.56 19.02 13.84
CA ALA A 553 -16.98 19.31 12.47
C ALA A 553 -16.82 18.12 11.50
N ASN A 554 -16.20 17.02 11.94
CA ASN A 554 -15.92 15.85 11.10
C ASN A 554 -16.83 14.69 11.48
N THR A 555 -17.27 13.94 10.46
CA THR A 555 -17.90 12.63 10.64
C THR A 555 -16.81 11.57 10.66
N VAL A 556 -16.75 10.77 11.73
CA VAL A 556 -15.82 9.64 11.83
C VAL A 556 -16.62 8.35 11.77
N ARG A 557 -16.11 7.38 11.01
CA ARG A 557 -16.63 6.01 11.00
C ARG A 557 -15.63 5.12 11.70
N VAL A 558 -16.05 4.51 12.80
CA VAL A 558 -15.22 3.61 13.60
C VAL A 558 -15.46 2.18 13.12
N VAL A 559 -14.46 1.30 13.27
CA VAL A 559 -14.64 -0.14 13.05
C VAL A 559 -14.62 -0.86 14.40
N ASP A 560 -15.45 -1.88 14.56
CA ASP A 560 -15.43 -2.72 15.76
C ASP A 560 -14.29 -3.74 15.70
N ASN A 561 -13.19 -3.42 16.39
CA ASN A 561 -12.00 -4.28 16.51
C ASN A 561 -12.00 -5.16 17.78
N SER A 562 -13.16 -5.38 18.40
CA SER A 562 -13.27 -6.09 19.67
C SER A 562 -13.26 -7.62 19.55
N SER A 563 -13.30 -8.15 18.32
CA SER A 563 -13.35 -9.58 18.03
C SER A 563 -12.10 -10.05 17.29
N ASP A 564 -11.73 -11.31 17.50
CA ASP A 564 -10.60 -11.97 16.84
C ASP A 564 -10.98 -13.41 16.47
N ARG A 565 -10.16 -14.05 15.63
CA ARG A 565 -10.41 -15.40 15.11
C ARG A 565 -9.17 -16.28 15.10
N LEU A 566 -9.38 -17.54 15.49
CA LEU A 566 -8.39 -18.62 15.34
C LEU A 566 -8.93 -19.72 14.42
N GLN A 567 -8.04 -20.52 13.84
CA GLN A 567 -8.35 -21.84 13.31
C GLN A 567 -7.74 -22.90 14.22
N LEU A 568 -8.56 -23.87 14.61
CA LEU A 568 -8.16 -25.08 15.30
C LEU A 568 -8.04 -26.20 14.27
N THR A 569 -6.97 -27.00 14.33
CA THR A 569 -6.75 -28.14 13.44
C THR A 569 -6.37 -29.36 14.27
N LEU A 570 -7.16 -30.42 14.18
CA LEU A 570 -6.88 -31.69 14.84
C LEU A 570 -6.00 -32.55 13.93
N SER A 571 -4.85 -32.98 14.46
CA SER A 571 -3.82 -33.73 13.73
C SER A 571 -4.30 -35.07 13.16
N ASP A 572 -5.23 -35.74 13.85
CA ASP A 572 -5.86 -36.98 13.38
C ASP A 572 -7.33 -37.02 13.81
N SER A 573 -8.21 -37.26 12.85
CA SER A 573 -9.65 -37.43 13.07
C SER A 573 -10.00 -38.52 14.09
N ALA A 574 -9.19 -39.58 14.21
CA ALA A 574 -9.40 -40.69 15.13
C ALA A 574 -9.37 -40.24 16.60
N LEU A 575 -8.68 -39.15 16.92
CA LEU A 575 -8.58 -38.60 18.28
C LEU A 575 -9.96 -38.18 18.83
N SER A 576 -10.86 -37.72 17.94
CA SER A 576 -12.21 -37.29 18.31
C SER A 576 -13.15 -38.44 18.70
N VAL A 577 -12.73 -39.71 18.59
CA VAL A 577 -13.55 -40.87 18.95
C VAL A 577 -13.67 -41.01 20.46
N GLU A 578 -12.55 -40.91 21.18
CA GLU A 578 -12.49 -41.18 22.63
C GLU A 578 -12.58 -39.92 23.50
N ALA A 579 -12.34 -38.76 22.90
CA ALA A 579 -12.32 -37.47 23.58
C ALA A 579 -12.93 -36.37 22.71
N LEU A 580 -13.17 -35.22 23.30
CA LEU A 580 -13.64 -34.02 22.62
C LEU A 580 -12.89 -32.80 23.15
N LEU A 581 -12.78 -31.77 22.31
CA LEU A 581 -12.22 -30.48 22.71
C LEU A 581 -13.33 -29.56 23.19
N LEU A 582 -13.16 -28.98 24.37
CA LEU A 582 -13.95 -27.86 24.86
C LEU A 582 -13.15 -26.57 24.74
N VAL A 583 -13.82 -25.48 24.38
CA VAL A 583 -13.31 -24.12 24.52
C VAL A 583 -14.27 -23.33 25.41
N ASN A 584 -13.77 -22.87 26.56
CA ASN A 584 -14.59 -22.22 27.60
C ASN A 584 -15.86 -23.04 27.94
N GLY A 585 -15.71 -24.37 28.02
CA GLY A 585 -16.79 -25.33 28.31
C GLY A 585 -17.72 -25.68 27.12
N VAL A 586 -17.53 -25.07 25.94
CA VAL A 586 -18.35 -25.34 24.75
C VAL A 586 -17.65 -26.36 23.86
N GLN A 587 -18.37 -27.39 23.42
CA GLN A 587 -17.80 -28.39 22.52
C GLN A 587 -17.42 -27.78 21.16
N VAL A 588 -16.23 -28.12 20.68
CA VAL A 588 -15.71 -27.69 19.37
C VAL A 588 -16.23 -28.64 18.28
N PRO A 589 -17.03 -28.15 17.32
CA PRO A 589 -17.55 -28.96 16.23
C PRO A 589 -16.52 -29.01 15.09
N PHE A 590 -15.54 -29.91 15.18
CA PHE A 590 -14.59 -30.10 14.08
C PHE A 590 -15.30 -30.65 12.84
N GLU A 591 -14.95 -30.11 11.67
CA GLU A 591 -15.41 -30.59 10.37
C GLU A 591 -14.24 -31.05 9.51
N LEU A 592 -14.48 -32.07 8.69
CA LEU A 592 -13.48 -32.60 7.77
C LEU A 592 -13.38 -31.71 6.52
N VAL A 593 -12.21 -31.13 6.30
CA VAL A 593 -11.88 -30.27 5.16
C VAL A 593 -10.53 -30.74 4.62
N ASN A 594 -10.51 -31.26 3.39
CA ASN A 594 -9.29 -31.76 2.72
C ASN A 594 -8.41 -32.69 3.57
N GLY A 595 -9.06 -33.64 4.25
CA GLY A 595 -8.37 -34.62 5.10
C GLY A 595 -7.93 -34.08 6.46
N GLN A 596 -8.20 -32.80 6.77
CA GLN A 596 -7.92 -32.19 8.06
C GLN A 596 -9.22 -31.90 8.80
N MET A 597 -9.25 -32.16 10.10
CA MET A 597 -10.38 -31.81 10.95
C MET A 597 -10.16 -30.39 11.49
N ILE A 598 -10.94 -29.42 11.03
CA ILE A 598 -10.76 -28.00 11.38
C ILE A 598 -12.00 -27.40 12.03
N CYS A 599 -11.80 -26.34 12.80
CA CYS A 599 -12.87 -25.47 13.29
C CYS A 599 -12.34 -24.04 13.45
N GLY A 600 -13.02 -23.07 12.84
CA GLY A 600 -12.83 -21.67 13.12
C GLY A 600 -13.36 -21.32 14.51
N LEU A 601 -12.69 -20.44 15.23
CA LEU A 601 -13.09 -19.99 16.55
C LEU A 601 -13.12 -18.46 16.57
N ARG A 602 -14.32 -17.89 16.59
CA ARG A 602 -14.53 -16.44 16.73
C ARG A 602 -14.88 -16.09 18.16
N TYR A 603 -14.24 -15.06 18.71
CA TYR A 603 -14.41 -14.69 20.11
C TYR A 603 -14.19 -13.20 20.33
N LYS A 604 -14.75 -12.66 21.41
CA LYS A 604 -14.51 -11.26 21.82
C LYS A 604 -13.21 -11.17 22.63
N CYS A 605 -12.23 -10.45 22.10
CA CYS A 605 -10.89 -10.35 22.67
C CYS A 605 -10.64 -9.03 23.42
N ALA A 606 -11.50 -8.03 23.23
CA ALA A 606 -11.44 -6.74 23.93
C ALA A 606 -12.84 -6.16 24.17
N SER A 607 -12.95 -5.19 25.06
CA SER A 607 -14.16 -4.38 25.24
C SER A 607 -13.79 -2.91 25.00
N ALA A 608 -13.79 -2.52 23.72
CA ALA A 608 -13.66 -1.12 23.32
C ALA A 608 -15.05 -0.49 23.15
N TYR A 609 -15.16 0.83 23.34
CA TYR A 609 -16.34 1.60 22.95
C TYR A 609 -15.94 2.56 21.82
N PRO A 610 -16.71 2.65 20.71
CA PRO A 610 -17.89 1.83 20.38
C PRO A 610 -17.52 0.39 19.97
N ALA A 611 -18.43 -0.56 20.20
CA ALA A 611 -18.32 -1.94 19.70
C ALA A 611 -19.70 -2.57 19.52
N LEU A 612 -19.81 -3.57 18.63
CA LEU A 612 -21.02 -4.37 18.53
C LEU A 612 -21.18 -5.24 19.77
N HIS A 613 -22.44 -5.51 20.11
CA HIS A 613 -22.82 -6.39 21.21
C HIS A 613 -22.08 -6.05 22.53
N PRO A 614 -22.31 -4.86 23.11
CA PRO A 614 -21.63 -4.43 24.34
C PRO A 614 -21.93 -5.34 25.54
N HIS A 615 -23.04 -6.09 25.51
CA HIS A 615 -23.41 -7.08 26.53
C HIS A 615 -22.56 -8.36 26.52
N VAL A 616 -21.81 -8.62 25.44
CA VAL A 616 -20.89 -9.77 25.36
C VAL A 616 -19.62 -9.40 26.14
N PRO A 617 -19.24 -10.13 27.21
CA PRO A 617 -17.99 -9.90 27.94
C PRO A 617 -16.77 -10.35 27.11
N ILE A 618 -15.58 -9.92 27.53
CA ILE A 618 -14.32 -10.44 26.99
C ILE A 618 -14.25 -11.95 27.27
N GLN A 619 -13.87 -12.73 26.26
CA GLN A 619 -13.84 -14.19 26.31
C GLN A 619 -12.42 -14.75 26.40
N SER A 620 -11.40 -13.88 26.29
CA SER A 620 -10.01 -14.18 26.61
C SER A 620 -9.78 -14.10 28.13
N PRO A 621 -9.04 -15.04 28.76
CA PRO A 621 -8.34 -16.15 28.12
C PRO A 621 -9.30 -17.24 27.62
N LEU A 622 -8.91 -17.86 26.51
CA LEU A 622 -9.55 -19.05 25.99
C LEU A 622 -8.98 -20.29 26.70
N GLU A 623 -9.81 -21.03 27.42
CA GLU A 623 -9.45 -22.31 28.03
C GLU A 623 -9.76 -23.44 27.06
N PHE A 624 -8.73 -24.18 26.64
CA PHE A 624 -8.83 -25.36 25.80
C PHE A 624 -8.71 -26.61 26.68
N GLU A 625 -9.72 -27.46 26.69
CA GLU A 625 -9.72 -28.70 27.50
C GLU A 625 -10.00 -29.91 26.61
N TRP A 626 -9.08 -30.86 26.59
CA TRP A 626 -9.26 -32.15 25.93
C TRP A 626 -9.89 -33.13 26.92
N VAL A 627 -11.17 -33.44 26.75
CA VAL A 627 -11.98 -34.15 27.73
C VAL A 627 -12.28 -35.57 27.27
N CYS A 628 -12.00 -36.55 28.13
CA CYS A 628 -12.35 -37.95 27.89
C CYS A 628 -13.86 -38.13 27.89
N LYS A 629 -14.43 -38.67 26.81
CA LYS A 629 -15.88 -38.92 26.69
C LYS A 629 -16.40 -39.91 27.73
N ARG A 630 -15.56 -40.85 28.18
CA ARG A 630 -15.94 -41.91 29.13
C ARG A 630 -15.96 -41.42 30.58
N SER A 631 -14.89 -40.76 31.04
CA SER A 631 -14.78 -40.30 32.44
C SER A 631 -15.39 -38.91 32.65
N GLY A 632 -15.50 -38.11 31.58
CA GLY A 632 -15.84 -36.70 31.62
C GLY A 632 -14.71 -35.81 32.14
N GLU A 633 -13.50 -36.35 32.30
CA GLU A 633 -12.37 -35.64 32.90
C GLU A 633 -11.46 -35.01 31.84
N THR A 634 -10.96 -33.83 32.15
CA THR A 634 -9.95 -33.13 31.36
C THR A 634 -8.62 -33.88 31.43
N LEU A 635 -8.16 -34.39 30.29
CA LEU A 635 -6.89 -35.12 30.16
C LEU A 635 -5.70 -34.18 29.93
N GLN A 636 -5.92 -33.13 29.14
CA GLN A 636 -4.93 -32.12 28.78
C GLN A 636 -5.62 -30.77 28.66
N ALA A 637 -4.93 -29.70 29.02
CA ALA A 637 -5.50 -28.36 28.92
C ALA A 637 -4.45 -27.27 28.71
N ALA A 638 -4.87 -26.20 28.04
CA ALA A 638 -4.08 -25.00 27.81
C ALA A 638 -4.94 -23.74 27.88
N ARG A 639 -4.29 -22.60 28.10
CA ARG A 639 -4.87 -21.27 28.04
C ARG A 639 -4.19 -20.43 26.98
N TYR A 640 -4.99 -19.71 26.22
CA TYR A 640 -4.51 -18.67 25.33
C TYR A 640 -5.02 -17.31 25.77
N HIS A 641 -4.09 -16.38 25.93
CA HIS A 641 -4.37 -14.99 26.24
C HIS A 641 -4.19 -14.15 24.96
N TYR A 642 -5.19 -13.35 24.58
CA TYR A 642 -5.04 -12.40 23.47
C TYR A 642 -4.09 -11.24 23.83
N TRP A 643 -4.19 -10.77 25.08
CA TRP A 643 -3.39 -9.69 25.66
C TRP A 643 -2.27 -10.22 26.58
N ASN A 644 -1.98 -9.50 27.66
CA ASN A 644 -0.96 -9.84 28.64
C ASN A 644 -1.52 -10.90 29.60
N PRO A 645 -0.89 -12.07 29.76
CA PRO A 645 -1.31 -13.06 30.76
C PRO A 645 -1.02 -12.62 32.20
N PHE A 646 -0.11 -11.66 32.40
CA PHE A 646 0.36 -11.21 33.72
C PHE A 646 -0.20 -9.85 34.14
N GLY A 647 -1.16 -9.31 33.39
CA GLY A 647 -1.75 -8.00 33.67
C GLY A 647 -2.87 -7.64 32.68
N PRO A 648 -3.57 -6.51 32.86
CA PRO A 648 -4.69 -6.16 31.99
C PRO A 648 -4.24 -5.82 30.57
N VAL A 649 -3.11 -5.13 30.40
CA VAL A 649 -2.52 -4.74 29.11
C VAL A 649 -0.99 -4.75 29.18
N TYR A 650 -0.31 -4.64 28.04
CA TYR A 650 1.13 -4.40 27.97
C TYR A 650 1.43 -2.90 28.05
N GLU A 651 2.55 -2.54 28.68
CA GLU A 651 3.11 -1.19 28.57
C GLU A 651 3.84 -1.03 27.23
N GLY A 652 3.35 -0.10 26.41
CA GLY A 652 3.94 0.26 25.12
C GLY A 652 4.11 -0.88 24.11
N ARG A 653 4.65 -0.55 22.93
CA ARG A 653 5.06 -1.55 21.93
C ARG A 653 6.40 -2.18 22.33
N PRO A 654 6.65 -3.45 22.00
CA PRO A 654 7.95 -4.07 22.27
C PRO A 654 9.03 -3.39 21.42
N GLN A 655 10.15 -3.06 22.07
CA GLN A 655 11.26 -2.34 21.43
C GLN A 655 12.12 -3.24 20.53
N THR A 656 12.15 -4.54 20.82
CA THR A 656 12.94 -5.53 20.07
C THR A 656 12.08 -6.67 19.52
N SER A 657 12.62 -7.37 18.53
CA SER A 657 11.98 -8.57 17.95
C SER A 657 11.88 -9.70 18.96
N GLU A 658 12.88 -9.86 19.83
CA GLU A 658 12.90 -10.83 20.93
C GLU A 658 11.81 -10.51 21.95
N GLY A 659 11.64 -9.24 22.33
CA GLY A 659 10.57 -8.83 23.24
C GLY A 659 9.18 -9.08 22.64
N ALA A 660 9.01 -8.84 21.34
CA ALA A 660 7.77 -9.18 20.64
C ALA A 660 7.53 -10.70 20.62
N ALA A 661 8.56 -11.50 20.37
CA ALA A 661 8.48 -12.96 20.39
C ALA A 661 8.14 -13.50 21.78
N GLN A 662 8.74 -12.95 22.84
CA GLN A 662 8.45 -13.33 24.21
C GLN A 662 6.98 -13.05 24.57
N ARG A 663 6.46 -11.86 24.24
CA ARG A 663 5.03 -11.53 24.45
C ARG A 663 4.10 -12.51 23.73
N ARG A 664 4.47 -13.01 22.54
CA ARG A 664 3.70 -14.04 21.83
C ARG A 664 3.81 -15.41 22.50
N ALA A 665 4.99 -15.79 22.97
CA ALA A 665 5.20 -17.07 23.65
C ALA A 665 4.45 -17.16 24.99
N ASP A 666 4.50 -16.09 25.80
CA ASP A 666 3.87 -16.04 27.12
C ASP A 666 2.35 -16.20 27.07
N ARG A 667 1.74 -15.86 25.94
CA ARG A 667 0.30 -15.91 25.70
C ARG A 667 -0.26 -17.33 25.61
N TRP A 668 0.58 -18.33 25.39
CA TRP A 668 0.19 -19.75 25.41
C TRP A 668 0.71 -20.43 26.66
N GLN A 669 -0.19 -20.94 27.50
CA GLN A 669 0.16 -21.51 28.80
C GLN A 669 -0.47 -22.89 28.98
N ILE A 670 0.28 -23.83 29.54
CA ILE A 670 -0.28 -25.11 29.98
C ILE A 670 -1.17 -24.86 31.20
N ALA A 671 -2.40 -25.37 31.17
CA ALA A 671 -3.39 -25.15 32.22
C ALA A 671 -3.50 -26.37 33.14
N SER A 672 -2.41 -26.67 33.85
CA SER A 672 -2.31 -27.88 34.69
C SER A 672 -3.37 -27.95 35.80
N ASP A 673 -3.85 -26.81 36.27
CA ASP A 673 -4.93 -26.68 37.24
C ASP A 673 -6.31 -27.12 36.72
N LEU A 674 -6.46 -27.26 35.39
CA LEU A 674 -7.68 -27.79 34.78
C LEU A 674 -7.66 -29.30 34.61
N ILE A 675 -6.49 -29.94 34.65
CA ILE A 675 -6.35 -31.39 34.41
C ILE A 675 -6.98 -32.19 35.55
N GLY A 676 -7.74 -33.22 35.20
CA GLY A 676 -8.46 -34.09 36.14
C GLY A 676 -9.81 -33.54 36.60
N ARG A 677 -10.18 -32.30 36.27
CA ARG A 677 -11.51 -31.76 36.56
C ARG A 677 -12.56 -32.34 35.61
N LYS A 678 -13.83 -32.27 36.00
CA LYS A 678 -14.98 -32.55 35.12
C LYS A 678 -15.64 -31.23 34.73
N PRO A 679 -15.24 -30.60 33.62
CA PRO A 679 -15.80 -29.31 33.21
C PRO A 679 -17.27 -29.46 32.81
N ALA A 680 -18.04 -28.37 32.94
CA ALA A 680 -19.35 -28.30 32.32
C ALA A 680 -19.20 -28.38 30.80
N GLN A 681 -20.04 -29.20 30.16
CA GLN A 681 -19.99 -29.45 28.72
C GLN A 681 -21.27 -28.91 28.08
N PHE A 682 -21.14 -27.93 27.20
CA PHE A 682 -22.26 -27.32 26.50
C PHE A 682 -22.22 -27.64 25.01
N GLU A 683 -23.37 -28.05 24.47
CA GLU A 683 -23.56 -28.13 23.03
C GLU A 683 -23.45 -26.74 22.38
N PRO A 684 -22.74 -26.61 21.25
CA PRO A 684 -22.54 -25.33 20.58
C PRO A 684 -23.83 -24.83 19.92
N LYS A 685 -24.16 -23.55 20.11
CA LYS A 685 -25.20 -22.88 19.32
C LYS A 685 -24.62 -22.46 17.97
N LEU A 686 -24.93 -23.19 16.91
CA LEU A 686 -24.46 -22.91 15.54
C LEU A 686 -25.41 -22.00 14.77
N ALA A 687 -24.90 -21.36 13.72
CA ALA A 687 -25.68 -20.54 12.79
C ALA A 687 -25.67 -21.24 11.42
N PRO A 688 -26.76 -21.24 10.66
CA PRO A 688 -26.74 -21.74 9.28
C PRO A 688 -25.67 -21.06 8.41
N GLU A 689 -25.38 -19.80 8.70
CA GLU A 689 -24.40 -18.96 8.00
C GLU A 689 -22.95 -19.24 8.38
N PHE A 690 -22.71 -19.82 9.56
CA PHE A 690 -21.39 -20.08 10.13
C PHE A 690 -21.31 -21.54 10.56
N ARG A 691 -21.00 -22.40 9.60
CA ARG A 691 -20.90 -23.84 9.78
C ARG A 691 -19.50 -24.26 10.20
N HIS A 692 -18.48 -23.65 9.62
CA HIS A 692 -17.07 -23.95 9.88
C HIS A 692 -16.52 -23.17 11.07
N THR A 693 -17.26 -22.19 11.61
CA THR A 693 -16.83 -21.34 12.71
C THR A 693 -17.74 -21.46 13.94
N LEU A 694 -17.15 -21.84 15.08
CA LEU A 694 -17.75 -21.66 16.40
C LEU A 694 -17.60 -20.19 16.85
N ASP A 695 -18.71 -19.44 16.90
CA ASP A 695 -18.75 -18.09 17.47
C ASP A 695 -19.09 -18.15 18.97
N LEU A 696 -18.07 -17.95 19.81
CA LEU A 696 -18.20 -17.95 21.27
C LEU A 696 -19.11 -16.84 21.76
N ARG A 697 -19.28 -15.74 21.02
CA ARG A 697 -20.12 -14.60 21.44
C ARG A 697 -21.60 -14.96 21.48
N ARG A 698 -21.99 -16.02 20.77
CA ARG A 698 -23.34 -16.61 20.83
C ARG A 698 -23.52 -17.63 21.96
N GLN A 699 -22.44 -17.96 22.65
CA GLN A 699 -22.40 -18.98 23.69
C GLN A 699 -22.54 -18.41 25.10
N LEU A 700 -22.99 -17.15 25.24
CA LEU A 700 -23.26 -16.55 26.54
C LEU A 700 -24.16 -17.46 27.39
N ARG A 701 -23.83 -17.51 28.67
CA ARG A 701 -24.57 -18.20 29.72
C ARG A 701 -24.84 -17.17 30.82
N GLY A 702 -26.04 -17.23 31.39
CA GLY A 702 -26.49 -16.33 32.46
C GLY A 702 -26.10 -16.81 33.84
#